data_AF-A0A661X4H0-F1
#
_entry.id   AF-A0A661X4H0-F1
#
_cell.length_a   1.000
_cell.length_b   1.000
_cell.length_c   1.000
_cell.angle_alpha   90.00
_cell.angle_beta   90.00
_cell.angle_gamma   90.00
#
_symmetry.space_group_name_H-M   'P 1'
#
loop_
_entity.id
_entity.type
_entity.pdbx_description
1 polymer ?
#
loop_
_entity_poly.entity_id
_entity_poly.type
_entity_poly.pdbx_seq_one_letter_code
_entity_poly.pdbx_strand_id
1 'polypeptide(L)'
;MKKLLTIITIVILLFSIPFINIEGKTQKRVVLLKDLPSYEIKGLEIVGKSKNGYIALYSGNQNLSIPHTTLRTVRDGVEGYHTYETLTSKLKEYKENYPDLLTLQSIGKTLEGRDIWAVRIGKEQNKRILFIGCHHAREWISVEIPLKLIDYLLTNYNRDEKVKRWVDSIEIWIIPMLNPDGHTYSVRVDRMWRKNRRDNGDGTFGVDNNRNYGYKWGLKGSSGDTSSQTYRGPYPFSELENQAIRNFAYKHPFNLVVSYHSFSELILYPWGYTKNPPPDEEIFEKIAEDMAKTTGPPNDNDYPGPYDYYPMQGSYLYPTSGDSDDWFYGDMGTLSFTIELSSFEEFFDPPPEKIEPTWEQTKGIAFTALDYTGINGLLKLHIKRENGELYEGEIYIEEKEIKRKTQKEGLFMYFLLPGTYTINVRGVKKKITIKEGEITEETMTVPSKVNLNINVYSENNKIPLFFTAKLENKEIEGLGNGTFENLEPDTYTLEVYSQGFYPFKGSIDLKSDKSVDVILKPKGLFVSKFNSFDFEKLTKDTNLKDYQYVLTDRFPSTRMVNFVIFNKDPDLMTANYFGVSDLKESKGDISGLEGSFKNKTFTLSDGSSFVSKEKPIFTFEDGTFASVEKNRNIYFSFNPLAVSETQEFFKVLESYLYESLKSLEIECPEYTNKESIDIKIGFLRNGYIKIYDNFYYTKDGNTSI
;
A
#
# COMPACT_ATOMS: atom_id res chain seq x y z
N MET A 1 9.68 -62.24 -2.18
CA MET A 1 8.46 -63.02 -2.52
C MET A 1 7.26 -62.85 -1.56
N LYS A 2 7.28 -61.87 -0.64
CA LYS A 2 6.09 -61.40 0.12
C LYS A 2 5.86 -59.88 -0.03
N LYS A 3 6.41 -59.28 -1.10
CA LYS A 3 6.35 -57.85 -1.45
C LYS A 3 5.89 -57.58 -2.89
N LEU A 4 5.29 -58.55 -3.58
CA LEU A 4 4.87 -58.39 -4.99
C LEU A 4 3.41 -58.80 -5.27
N LEU A 5 2.63 -59.23 -4.28
CA LEU A 5 1.22 -59.64 -4.50
C LEU A 5 0.18 -58.65 -3.98
N THR A 6 0.58 -57.61 -3.24
CA THR A 6 -0.33 -56.55 -2.77
C THR A 6 -0.70 -55.55 -3.88
N ILE A 7 0.08 -55.52 -4.97
CA ILE A 7 -0.13 -54.61 -6.11
C ILE A 7 -1.16 -55.18 -7.13
N ILE A 8 -1.51 -56.46 -7.06
CA ILE A 8 -2.51 -57.06 -7.98
C ILE A 8 -3.94 -57.09 -7.39
N THR A 9 -4.13 -56.88 -6.09
CA THR A 9 -5.48 -56.86 -5.48
C THR A 9 -6.17 -55.50 -5.55
N ILE A 10 -5.46 -54.42 -5.87
CA ILE A 10 -6.03 -53.06 -5.97
C ILE A 10 -6.51 -52.70 -7.38
N VAL A 11 -6.19 -53.50 -8.41
CA VAL A 11 -6.69 -53.31 -9.79
C VAL A 11 -7.78 -54.32 -10.18
N ILE A 12 -8.03 -55.37 -9.37
CA ILE A 12 -9.12 -56.34 -9.59
C ILE A 12 -10.12 -56.29 -8.43
N LEU A 13 -10.69 -55.11 -8.21
CA LEU A 13 -11.99 -54.95 -7.53
C LEU A 13 -12.87 -53.90 -8.24
N LEU A 14 -12.57 -53.61 -9.51
CA LEU A 14 -13.51 -53.00 -10.46
C LEU A 14 -14.11 -54.01 -11.44
N PHE A 15 -13.63 -55.25 -11.45
CA PHE A 15 -14.25 -56.38 -12.14
C PHE A 15 -14.15 -57.61 -11.23
N SER A 16 -15.28 -58.27 -10.97
CA SER A 16 -15.46 -59.51 -10.16
C SER A 16 -15.87 -59.33 -8.69
N ILE A 17 -17.01 -58.68 -8.42
CA ILE A 17 -17.86 -59.07 -7.27
C ILE A 17 -19.11 -59.72 -7.87
N PRO A 18 -19.48 -60.95 -7.46
CA PRO A 18 -20.71 -61.56 -7.93
C PRO A 18 -21.90 -60.71 -7.50
N PHE A 19 -22.84 -60.54 -8.42
CA PHE A 19 -24.14 -59.90 -8.21
C PHE A 19 -24.73 -60.31 -6.84
N ILE A 20 -24.82 -59.37 -5.89
CA ILE A 20 -25.57 -59.61 -4.67
C ILE A 20 -27.03 -59.33 -5.01
N ASN A 21 -27.83 -60.40 -5.06
CA ASN A 21 -29.26 -60.33 -5.30
C ASN A 21 -29.94 -59.95 -3.98
N ILE A 22 -30.35 -58.70 -3.84
CA ILE A 22 -31.20 -58.24 -2.74
C ILE A 22 -32.59 -58.02 -3.36
N GLU A 23 -33.56 -58.81 -2.93
CA GLU A 23 -34.99 -58.66 -3.25
C GLU A 23 -35.34 -58.45 -4.73
N GLY A 24 -34.88 -59.36 -5.60
CA GLY A 24 -35.50 -59.57 -6.91
C GLY A 24 -35.29 -58.47 -7.95
N LYS A 25 -34.35 -57.54 -7.74
CA LYS A 25 -33.95 -56.56 -8.77
C LYS A 25 -32.46 -56.70 -9.12
N THR A 26 -32.19 -57.15 -10.33
CA THR A 26 -30.85 -57.16 -10.90
C THR A 26 -30.47 -55.75 -11.36
N GLN A 27 -29.51 -55.05 -10.71
CA GLN A 27 -28.45 -54.21 -11.34
C GLN A 27 -27.72 -53.18 -10.43
N LYS A 28 -26.45 -52.95 -10.83
CA LYS A 28 -25.49 -51.81 -10.76
C LYS A 28 -25.08 -51.15 -9.42
N ARG A 29 -23.88 -51.56 -8.97
CA ARG A 29 -22.85 -50.89 -8.13
C ARG A 29 -23.30 -50.30 -6.79
N VAL A 30 -22.93 -50.99 -5.71
CA VAL A 30 -23.04 -50.55 -4.31
C VAL A 30 -21.70 -49.97 -3.85
N VAL A 31 -21.72 -48.81 -3.16
CA VAL A 31 -20.55 -48.23 -2.49
C VAL A 31 -20.70 -48.46 -0.98
N LEU A 32 -19.67 -49.00 -0.33
CA LEU A 32 -19.62 -49.22 1.12
C LEU A 32 -18.81 -48.10 1.76
N LEU A 33 -19.43 -47.31 2.63
CA LEU A 33 -18.76 -46.27 3.43
C LEU A 33 -18.78 -46.66 4.91
N LYS A 34 -17.69 -46.35 5.61
CA LYS A 34 -17.52 -46.60 7.05
C LYS A 34 -17.64 -45.28 7.80
N ASP A 35 -18.47 -45.28 8.86
CA ASP A 35 -18.60 -44.21 9.87
C ASP A 35 -18.88 -42.79 9.31
N LEU A 36 -20.09 -42.58 8.80
CA LEU A 36 -20.61 -41.22 8.55
C LEU A 36 -21.41 -40.72 9.77
N PRO A 37 -21.21 -39.47 10.24
CA PRO A 37 -22.17 -38.81 11.09
C PRO A 37 -23.48 -38.63 10.31
N SER A 38 -24.60 -38.71 11.01
CA SER A 38 -25.96 -38.62 10.46
C SER A 38 -26.20 -37.32 9.68
N TYR A 39 -25.96 -37.36 8.37
CA TYR A 39 -26.34 -36.31 7.43
C TYR A 39 -27.33 -36.89 6.41
N GLU A 40 -28.34 -36.09 6.07
CA GLU A 40 -29.30 -36.37 5.01
C GLU A 40 -28.62 -36.07 3.66
N ILE A 41 -28.14 -37.09 2.94
CA ILE A 41 -27.55 -36.92 1.61
C ILE A 41 -28.68 -36.92 0.58
N LYS A 42 -29.03 -35.75 0.03
CA LYS A 42 -30.06 -35.62 -1.01
C LYS A 42 -29.66 -36.38 -2.29
N GLY A 43 -30.52 -37.27 -2.76
CA GLY A 43 -30.35 -38.03 -4.00
C GLY A 43 -29.75 -39.43 -3.85
N LEU A 44 -29.39 -39.84 -2.63
CA LEU A 44 -28.96 -41.22 -2.30
C LEU A 44 -29.87 -41.81 -1.22
N GLU A 45 -30.31 -43.05 -1.42
CA GLU A 45 -31.16 -43.79 -0.47
C GLU A 45 -30.30 -44.79 0.33
N ILE A 46 -30.49 -44.83 1.66
CA ILE A 46 -29.81 -45.80 2.52
C ILE A 46 -30.57 -47.13 2.44
N VAL A 47 -29.93 -48.16 1.90
CA VAL A 47 -30.56 -49.47 1.68
C VAL A 47 -30.16 -50.53 2.72
N GLY A 48 -29.28 -50.19 3.66
CA GLY A 48 -28.97 -51.06 4.81
C GLY A 48 -27.76 -50.62 5.63
N LYS A 49 -27.72 -51.02 6.91
CA LYS A 49 -26.60 -50.78 7.85
C LYS A 49 -26.09 -52.11 8.39
N SER A 50 -24.78 -52.34 8.31
CA SER A 50 -24.14 -53.54 8.88
C SER A 50 -23.81 -53.34 10.37
N LYS A 51 -23.74 -54.43 11.13
CA LYS A 51 -23.34 -54.44 12.56
C LYS A 51 -21.95 -53.82 12.82
N ASN A 52 -21.11 -53.70 11.79
CA ASN A 52 -19.76 -53.15 11.87
C ASN A 52 -19.63 -51.72 11.34
N GLY A 53 -20.73 -50.96 11.24
CA GLY A 53 -20.70 -49.52 10.92
C GLY A 53 -20.71 -49.15 9.44
N TYR A 54 -20.88 -50.13 8.53
CA TYR A 54 -20.96 -49.86 7.09
C TYR A 54 -22.38 -49.49 6.65
N ILE A 55 -22.51 -48.45 5.83
CA ILE A 55 -23.77 -48.00 5.21
C ILE A 55 -23.72 -48.28 3.71
N ALA A 56 -24.76 -48.93 3.18
CA ALA A 56 -24.96 -49.12 1.75
C ALA A 56 -25.85 -47.99 1.20
N LEU A 57 -25.32 -47.23 0.23
CA LEU A 57 -26.04 -46.14 -0.43
C LEU A 57 -26.42 -46.52 -1.87
N TYR A 58 -27.63 -46.17 -2.27
CA TYR A 58 -28.19 -46.39 -3.61
C TYR A 58 -28.50 -45.06 -4.29
N SER A 59 -28.17 -44.90 -5.58
CA SER A 59 -28.59 -43.75 -6.39
C SER A 59 -29.72 -44.17 -7.32
N GLY A 60 -30.90 -43.59 -7.11
CA GLY A 60 -32.14 -43.99 -7.77
C GLY A 60 -32.28 -43.62 -9.24
N ASN A 61 -31.42 -42.78 -9.80
CA ASN A 61 -31.35 -42.54 -11.25
C ASN A 61 -30.21 -41.55 -11.59
N GLN A 62 -29.61 -41.77 -12.77
CA GLN A 62 -28.58 -40.98 -13.46
C GLN A 62 -27.11 -41.34 -13.19
N ASN A 63 -26.34 -41.30 -14.28
CA ASN A 63 -24.90 -41.55 -14.34
C ASN A 63 -24.16 -40.64 -13.36
N LEU A 64 -23.73 -41.19 -12.23
CA LEU A 64 -22.79 -40.57 -11.31
C LEU A 64 -21.41 -40.55 -11.97
N SER A 65 -21.09 -39.43 -12.62
CA SER A 65 -19.71 -39.02 -12.88
C SER A 65 -19.13 -38.51 -11.56
N ILE A 66 -18.61 -39.42 -10.73
CA ILE A 66 -17.74 -39.03 -9.61
C ILE A 66 -16.38 -38.72 -10.27
N PRO A 67 -15.89 -37.47 -10.23
CA PRO A 67 -14.55 -37.16 -10.71
C PRO A 67 -13.56 -38.10 -10.03
N HIS A 68 -12.50 -38.51 -10.73
CA HIS A 68 -11.45 -39.37 -10.16
C HIS A 68 -10.72 -38.75 -8.94
N THR A 69 -11.11 -37.55 -8.52
CA THR A 69 -10.62 -36.84 -7.35
C THR A 69 -11.52 -37.08 -6.15
N THR A 70 -10.98 -37.87 -5.21
CA THR A 70 -11.10 -37.64 -3.76
C THR A 70 -12.36 -38.17 -3.05
N LEU A 71 -12.49 -39.50 -2.96
CA LEU A 71 -12.86 -40.12 -1.67
C LEU A 71 -11.57 -40.29 -0.85
N ARG A 72 -11.04 -39.19 -0.30
CA ARG A 72 -10.08 -39.30 0.81
C ARG A 72 -10.91 -39.47 2.07
N THR A 73 -10.63 -40.52 2.83
CA THR A 73 -10.99 -40.54 4.25
C THR A 73 -10.55 -39.19 4.84
N VAL A 74 -11.51 -38.44 5.37
CA VAL A 74 -11.20 -37.35 6.31
C VAL A 74 -10.36 -38.04 7.39
N ARG A 75 -9.05 -37.73 7.43
CA ARG A 75 -8.20 -38.18 8.53
C ARG A 75 -8.70 -37.40 9.75
N ASP A 76 -9.58 -38.01 10.53
CA ASP A 76 -9.86 -37.56 11.89
C ASP A 76 -8.56 -37.71 12.69
N GLY A 77 -7.78 -36.64 12.71
CA GLY A 77 -6.41 -36.67 13.20
C GLY A 77 -5.48 -37.45 12.27
N VAL A 78 -4.26 -36.96 12.11
CA VAL A 78 -3.19 -37.90 11.74
C VAL A 78 -2.77 -38.53 13.04
N GLU A 79 -2.92 -39.85 13.13
CA GLU A 79 -2.49 -40.64 14.28
C GLU A 79 -1.14 -40.12 14.76
N GLY A 80 -1.07 -39.61 16.00
CA GLY A 80 0.15 -39.07 16.61
C GLY A 80 0.41 -37.55 16.52
N TYR A 81 -0.35 -36.78 15.72
CA TYR A 81 -0.26 -35.31 15.66
C TYR A 81 -1.46 -34.61 16.28
N HIS A 82 -1.24 -33.44 16.91
CA HIS A 82 -2.31 -32.66 17.51
C HIS A 82 -3.07 -31.82 16.48
N THR A 83 -4.39 -32.02 16.40
CA THR A 83 -5.28 -31.07 15.72
C THR A 83 -5.47 -29.83 16.58
N TYR A 84 -6.13 -28.80 16.06
CA TYR A 84 -6.47 -27.63 16.86
C TYR A 84 -7.26 -28.00 18.13
N GLU A 85 -8.20 -28.93 18.01
CA GLU A 85 -9.06 -29.37 19.11
C GLU A 85 -8.28 -30.17 20.16
N THR A 86 -7.42 -31.10 19.75
CA THR A 86 -6.62 -31.89 20.70
C THR A 86 -5.51 -31.06 21.34
N LEU A 87 -4.86 -30.16 20.59
CA LEU A 87 -3.92 -29.17 21.13
C LEU A 87 -4.61 -28.28 22.17
N THR A 88 -5.76 -27.69 21.82
CA THR A 88 -6.52 -26.81 22.74
C THR A 88 -6.90 -27.54 24.02
N SER A 89 -7.34 -28.80 23.91
CA SER A 89 -7.68 -29.63 25.07
C SER A 89 -6.44 -29.89 25.94
N LYS A 90 -5.29 -30.20 25.33
CA LYS A 90 -4.03 -30.42 26.05
C LYS A 90 -3.52 -29.18 26.77
N LEU A 91 -3.61 -28.00 26.14
CA LEU A 91 -3.22 -26.73 26.77
C LEU A 91 -4.12 -26.38 27.96
N LYS A 92 -5.42 -26.67 27.89
CA LYS A 92 -6.35 -26.51 29.01
C LYS A 92 -6.04 -27.48 30.14
N GLU A 93 -5.76 -28.75 29.82
CA GLU A 93 -5.31 -29.75 30.79
C GLU A 93 -4.04 -29.29 31.52
N TYR A 94 -3.04 -28.74 30.81
CA TYR A 94 -1.85 -28.18 31.47
C TYR A 94 -2.18 -27.02 32.39
N LYS A 95 -3.10 -26.12 32.02
CA LYS A 95 -3.54 -25.03 32.90
C LYS A 95 -4.21 -25.55 34.16
N GLU A 96 -5.03 -26.59 34.05
CA GLU A 96 -5.71 -27.20 35.20
C GLU A 96 -4.72 -27.91 36.14
N ASN A 97 -3.71 -28.57 35.58
CA ASN A 97 -2.71 -29.32 36.36
C ASN A 97 -1.59 -28.45 36.95
N TYR A 98 -1.29 -27.30 36.32
CA TYR A 98 -0.20 -26.41 36.72
C TYR A 98 -0.65 -24.94 36.86
N PRO A 99 -1.71 -24.63 37.63
CA PRO A 99 -2.32 -23.30 37.66
C PRO A 99 -1.39 -22.20 38.22
N ASP A 100 -0.42 -22.55 39.05
CA ASP A 100 0.54 -21.60 39.65
C ASP A 100 1.71 -21.27 38.71
N LEU A 101 1.98 -22.13 37.73
CA LEU A 101 3.11 -21.98 36.79
C LEU A 101 2.65 -21.53 35.42
N LEU A 102 1.42 -21.89 35.01
CA LEU A 102 0.93 -21.72 33.65
C LEU A 102 -0.28 -20.79 33.59
N THR A 103 -0.19 -19.80 32.70
CA THR A 103 -1.34 -18.99 32.25
C THR A 103 -1.62 -19.30 30.79
N LEU A 104 -2.88 -19.60 30.45
CA LEU A 104 -3.35 -19.77 29.07
C LEU A 104 -4.25 -18.60 28.70
N GLN A 105 -3.96 -17.97 27.55
CA GLN A 105 -4.79 -16.91 26.97
C GLN A 105 -4.85 -16.99 25.44
N SER A 106 -5.90 -16.45 24.86
CA SER A 106 -5.99 -16.19 23.43
C SER A 106 -5.37 -14.82 23.13
N ILE A 107 -4.47 -14.74 22.14
CA ILE A 107 -3.89 -13.46 21.69
C ILE A 107 -4.67 -12.80 20.55
N GLY A 108 -5.67 -13.51 20.02
CA GLY A 108 -6.47 -13.10 18.89
C GLY A 108 -7.27 -14.28 18.34
N LYS A 109 -8.13 -13.99 17.36
CA LYS A 109 -8.89 -15.01 16.63
C LYS A 109 -8.52 -14.99 15.16
N THR A 110 -8.56 -16.15 14.53
CA THR A 110 -8.43 -16.31 13.08
C THR A 110 -9.72 -15.95 12.34
N LEU A 111 -9.70 -16.01 11.01
CA LEU A 111 -10.86 -15.71 10.16
C LEU A 111 -12.00 -16.73 10.37
N GLU A 112 -11.69 -17.99 10.65
CA GLU A 112 -12.68 -19.02 10.99
C GLU A 112 -13.02 -19.04 12.50
N GLY A 113 -12.57 -18.04 13.27
CA GLY A 113 -12.97 -17.82 14.66
C GLY A 113 -12.22 -18.64 15.71
N ARG A 114 -11.15 -19.36 15.32
CA ARG A 114 -10.32 -20.13 16.25
C ARG A 114 -9.44 -19.21 17.07
N ASP A 115 -9.33 -19.47 18.37
CA ASP A 115 -8.39 -18.78 19.25
C ASP A 115 -6.95 -19.14 18.89
N ILE A 116 -6.09 -18.14 18.85
CA ILE A 116 -4.63 -18.31 18.76
C ILE A 116 -4.11 -18.37 20.20
N TRP A 117 -3.83 -19.58 20.67
CA TRP A 117 -3.45 -19.81 22.07
C TRP A 117 -1.99 -19.45 22.33
N ALA A 118 -1.77 -18.65 23.37
CA ALA A 118 -0.47 -18.41 23.98
C ALA A 118 -0.45 -18.94 25.42
N VAL A 119 0.61 -19.66 25.75
CA VAL A 119 0.94 -20.12 27.09
C VAL A 119 2.03 -19.24 27.66
N ARG A 120 1.84 -18.73 28.87
CA ARG A 120 2.90 -18.17 29.71
C ARG A 120 3.29 -19.19 30.75
N ILE A 121 4.58 -19.52 30.84
CA ILE A 121 5.17 -20.27 31.94
C ILE A 121 6.04 -19.32 32.77
N GLY A 122 5.85 -19.35 34.08
CA GLY A 122 6.51 -18.44 35.01
C GLY A 122 5.68 -17.19 35.31
N LYS A 123 6.31 -16.23 35.98
CA LYS A 123 5.67 -14.97 36.40
C LYS A 123 6.01 -13.84 35.43
N GLU A 124 5.35 -12.71 35.58
CA GLU A 124 5.70 -11.49 34.86
C GLU A 124 7.12 -11.05 35.23
N GLN A 125 7.95 -10.81 34.21
CA GLN A 125 9.35 -10.46 34.35
C GLN A 125 9.75 -9.45 33.28
N ASN A 126 10.90 -8.79 33.47
CA ASN A 126 11.50 -7.94 32.42
C ASN A 126 12.15 -8.75 31.31
N LYS A 127 12.66 -9.95 31.64
CA LYS A 127 13.24 -10.89 30.69
C LYS A 127 12.13 -11.73 30.09
N ARG A 128 11.92 -11.63 28.79
CA ARG A 128 10.83 -12.31 28.07
C ARG A 128 11.36 -12.99 26.82
N ILE A 129 10.88 -14.20 26.58
CA ILE A 129 11.14 -14.96 25.35
C ILE A 129 9.82 -15.44 24.77
N LEU A 130 9.76 -15.53 23.44
CA LEU A 130 8.61 -16.11 22.73
C LEU A 130 9.07 -17.25 21.81
N PHE A 131 8.45 -18.41 21.98
CA PHE A 131 8.54 -19.53 21.04
C PHE A 131 7.26 -19.59 20.21
N ILE A 132 7.38 -19.73 18.89
CA ILE A 132 6.25 -19.77 17.96
C ILE A 132 6.34 -21.01 17.09
N GLY A 133 5.22 -21.68 16.86
CA GLY A 133 5.08 -22.78 15.92
C GLY A 133 3.99 -22.51 14.89
N CYS A 134 4.05 -23.24 13.78
CA CYS A 134 3.02 -23.27 12.74
C CYS A 134 2.68 -21.90 12.15
N HIS A 135 3.69 -21.12 11.74
CA HIS A 135 3.45 -20.04 10.78
C HIS A 135 2.92 -20.61 9.46
N HIS A 136 3.54 -21.70 8.98
CA HIS A 136 3.04 -22.46 7.84
C HIS A 136 2.25 -23.67 8.29
N ALA A 137 1.05 -23.81 7.71
CA ALA A 137 0.06 -24.79 8.09
C ALA A 137 0.48 -26.27 7.90
N ARG A 138 1.29 -26.55 6.88
CA ARG A 138 1.73 -27.91 6.55
C ARG A 138 2.84 -28.45 7.47
N GLU A 139 3.48 -27.58 8.25
CA GLU A 139 4.68 -27.88 9.05
C GLU A 139 4.27 -28.45 10.41
N TRP A 140 3.68 -29.65 10.44
CA TRP A 140 3.02 -30.18 11.63
C TRP A 140 3.98 -30.41 12.79
N ILE A 141 5.23 -30.81 12.51
CA ILE A 141 6.26 -30.98 13.54
C ILE A 141 6.56 -29.66 14.28
N SER A 142 6.36 -28.51 13.64
CA SER A 142 6.54 -27.20 14.28
C SER A 142 5.48 -26.89 15.33
N VAL A 143 4.37 -27.64 15.39
CA VAL A 143 3.38 -27.56 16.49
C VAL A 143 3.84 -28.38 17.69
N GLU A 144 4.41 -29.56 17.42
CA GLU A 144 4.74 -30.56 18.45
C GLU A 144 5.96 -30.17 19.28
N ILE A 145 6.98 -29.58 18.67
CA ILE A 145 8.21 -29.18 19.38
C ILE A 145 7.97 -28.10 20.43
N PRO A 146 7.24 -26.99 20.15
CA PRO A 146 6.81 -26.06 21.19
C PRO A 146 5.94 -26.69 22.26
N LEU A 147 5.08 -27.66 21.91
CA LEU A 147 4.25 -28.37 22.89
C LEU A 147 5.08 -29.26 23.82
N LYS A 148 6.14 -29.91 23.29
CA LYS A 148 7.13 -30.64 24.08
C LYS A 148 7.91 -29.73 25.03
N LEU A 149 8.25 -28.51 24.60
CA LEU A 149 8.88 -27.52 25.47
C LEU A 149 7.96 -27.13 26.64
N ILE A 150 6.65 -26.93 26.40
CA ILE A 150 5.68 -26.69 27.47
C ILE A 150 5.71 -27.85 28.48
N ASP A 151 5.55 -29.09 28.00
CA ASP A 151 5.55 -30.28 28.86
C ASP A 151 6.84 -30.40 29.69
N TYR A 152 8.00 -30.21 29.03
CA TYR A 152 9.30 -30.31 29.67
C TYR A 152 9.49 -29.29 30.80
N LEU A 153 9.14 -28.02 30.55
CA LEU A 153 9.27 -26.96 31.55
C LEU A 153 8.36 -27.21 32.76
N LEU A 154 7.11 -27.65 32.54
CA LEU A 154 6.15 -27.91 33.63
C LEU A 154 6.54 -29.14 34.45
N THR A 155 6.88 -30.25 33.79
CA THR A 155 7.16 -31.52 34.45
C THR A 155 8.51 -31.54 35.19
N ASN A 156 9.46 -30.70 34.76
CA ASN A 156 10.80 -30.60 35.36
C ASN A 156 10.99 -29.41 36.29
N TYR A 157 10.02 -28.51 36.46
CA TYR A 157 10.14 -27.33 37.33
C TYR A 157 10.64 -27.64 38.75
N ASN A 158 10.15 -28.73 39.37
CA ASN A 158 10.57 -29.14 40.71
C ASN A 158 11.68 -30.22 40.71
N ARG A 159 12.19 -30.59 39.54
CA ARG A 159 13.14 -31.71 39.36
C ARG A 159 14.51 -31.27 38.83
N ASP A 160 14.55 -30.15 38.10
CA ASP A 160 15.75 -29.62 37.46
C ASP A 160 15.95 -28.16 37.89
N GLU A 161 17.08 -27.87 38.54
CA GLU A 161 17.42 -26.54 39.03
C GLU A 161 17.62 -25.51 37.91
N LYS A 162 18.05 -25.94 36.71
CA LYS A 162 18.19 -25.08 35.54
C LYS A 162 16.81 -24.69 35.01
N VAL A 163 15.90 -25.66 34.88
CA VAL A 163 14.49 -25.39 34.50
C VAL A 163 13.83 -24.46 35.50
N LYS A 164 13.97 -24.74 36.79
CA LYS A 164 13.44 -23.87 37.84
C LYS A 164 13.94 -22.44 37.71
N ARG A 165 15.25 -22.27 37.48
CA ARG A 165 15.87 -20.94 37.31
C ARG A 165 15.30 -20.19 36.11
N TRP A 166 15.15 -20.84 34.96
CA TRP A 166 14.53 -20.20 33.81
C TRP A 166 13.11 -19.76 34.12
N VAL A 167 12.26 -20.67 34.62
CA VAL A 167 10.85 -20.38 34.93
C VAL A 167 10.69 -19.29 36.01
N ASP A 168 11.61 -19.22 36.98
CA ASP A 168 11.55 -18.21 38.05
C ASP A 168 12.07 -16.83 37.61
N SER A 169 12.94 -16.76 36.59
CA SER A 169 13.63 -15.52 36.18
C SER A 169 13.25 -14.98 34.79
N ILE A 170 12.54 -15.76 33.99
CA ILE A 170 12.13 -15.43 32.62
C ILE A 170 10.61 -15.59 32.51
N GLU A 171 9.97 -14.64 31.83
CA GLU A 171 8.60 -14.77 31.38
C GLU A 171 8.58 -15.49 30.03
N ILE A 172 8.30 -16.81 30.05
CA ILE A 172 8.40 -17.67 28.88
C ILE A 172 7.04 -17.75 28.20
N TRP A 173 6.94 -17.25 26.98
CA TRP A 173 5.73 -17.33 26.17
C TRP A 173 5.88 -18.35 25.04
N ILE A 174 4.84 -19.15 24.80
CA ILE A 174 4.83 -20.21 23.79
C ILE A 174 3.50 -20.17 23.05
N ILE A 175 3.55 -20.06 21.72
CA ILE A 175 2.40 -20.14 20.80
C ILE A 175 2.63 -21.37 19.91
N PRO A 176 2.09 -22.55 20.26
CA PRO A 176 2.36 -23.77 19.48
C PRO A 176 1.74 -23.73 18.08
N MET A 177 0.65 -22.98 17.88
CA MET A 177 -0.07 -22.95 16.61
C MET A 177 -0.55 -21.52 16.26
N LEU A 178 0.25 -20.80 15.48
CA LEU A 178 -0.10 -19.45 15.00
C LEU A 178 -1.18 -19.47 13.90
N ASN A 179 -1.17 -20.48 13.02
CA ASN A 179 -2.08 -20.61 11.88
C ASN A 179 -3.07 -21.79 12.02
N PRO A 180 -4.00 -21.77 12.99
CA PRO A 180 -4.88 -22.91 13.26
C PRO A 180 -5.87 -23.20 12.13
N ASP A 181 -6.30 -22.19 11.36
CA ASP A 181 -7.20 -22.38 10.22
C ASP A 181 -6.50 -23.11 9.08
N GLY A 182 -5.31 -22.63 8.72
CA GLY A 182 -4.49 -23.29 7.71
C GLY A 182 -4.11 -24.70 8.15
N HIS A 183 -3.70 -24.90 9.41
CA HIS A 183 -3.35 -26.23 9.94
C HIS A 183 -4.54 -27.19 9.86
N THR A 184 -5.74 -26.74 10.26
CA THR A 184 -6.96 -27.56 10.18
C THR A 184 -7.27 -27.97 8.74
N TYR A 185 -7.12 -27.03 7.79
CA TYR A 185 -7.28 -27.32 6.36
C TYR A 185 -6.20 -28.28 5.84
N SER A 186 -4.96 -28.16 6.36
CA SER A 186 -3.88 -29.08 6.06
C SER A 186 -4.19 -30.50 6.49
N VAL A 187 -4.71 -30.69 7.71
CA VAL A 187 -5.10 -31.99 8.24
C VAL A 187 -6.27 -32.62 7.46
N ARG A 188 -7.31 -31.82 7.14
CA ARG A 188 -8.58 -32.36 6.66
C ARG A 188 -8.75 -32.38 5.14
N VAL A 189 -8.13 -31.45 4.42
CA VAL A 189 -8.43 -31.19 3.01
C VAL A 189 -7.19 -31.33 2.14
N ASP A 190 -6.18 -30.50 2.36
CA ASP A 190 -4.96 -30.48 1.55
C ASP A 190 -3.73 -30.51 2.45
N ARG A 191 -3.19 -31.72 2.63
CA ARG A 191 -1.97 -31.96 3.41
C ARG A 191 -0.89 -30.91 3.18
N MET A 192 -0.64 -30.49 1.95
CA MET A 192 0.48 -29.59 1.63
C MET A 192 0.13 -28.11 1.73
N TRP A 193 -1.05 -27.77 2.26
CA TRP A 193 -1.50 -26.40 2.44
C TRP A 193 -0.56 -25.61 3.36
N ARG A 194 0.04 -24.55 2.83
CA ARG A 194 1.03 -23.72 3.53
C ARG A 194 0.44 -22.50 4.24
N LYS A 195 -0.48 -21.82 3.54
CA LYS A 195 -0.94 -20.47 3.87
C LYS A 195 -2.00 -20.47 4.99
N ASN A 196 -2.46 -19.30 5.42
CA ASN A 196 -3.70 -19.20 6.18
C ASN A 196 -4.93 -19.48 5.28
N ARG A 197 -6.15 -19.16 5.75
CA ARG A 197 -7.41 -19.44 5.03
C ARG A 197 -8.18 -18.21 4.55
N ARG A 198 -7.51 -17.08 4.38
CA ARG A 198 -8.12 -15.88 3.79
C ARG A 198 -8.77 -16.16 2.43
N ASP A 199 -9.99 -15.68 2.23
CA ASP A 199 -10.59 -15.57 0.89
C ASP A 199 -10.07 -14.28 0.23
N ASN A 200 -9.44 -14.41 -0.93
CA ASN A 200 -8.87 -13.28 -1.67
C ASN A 200 -9.88 -12.61 -2.62
N GLY A 201 -11.10 -13.16 -2.76
CA GLY A 201 -12.18 -12.59 -3.59
C GLY A 201 -12.04 -12.87 -5.09
N ASP A 202 -11.00 -13.61 -5.49
CA ASP A 202 -10.69 -14.00 -6.88
C ASP A 202 -10.74 -15.53 -7.10
N GLY A 203 -11.25 -16.25 -6.10
CA GLY A 203 -11.30 -17.72 -6.08
C GLY A 203 -10.04 -18.39 -5.54
N THR A 204 -8.98 -17.63 -5.26
CA THR A 204 -7.80 -18.14 -4.53
C THR A 204 -7.96 -17.96 -3.02
N PHE A 205 -7.24 -18.78 -2.26
CA PHE A 205 -7.25 -18.72 -0.80
C PHE A 205 -5.84 -18.63 -0.21
N GLY A 206 -5.76 -17.96 0.92
CA GLY A 206 -4.64 -17.92 1.84
C GLY A 206 -3.59 -16.86 1.52
N VAL A 207 -2.98 -16.37 2.60
CA VAL A 207 -1.78 -15.54 2.67
C VAL A 207 -0.70 -16.31 3.44
N ASP A 208 0.55 -16.18 3.00
CA ASP A 208 1.70 -16.73 3.73
C ASP A 208 1.98 -15.83 4.94
N ASN A 209 1.69 -16.32 6.14
CA ASN A 209 1.91 -15.58 7.39
C ASN A 209 3.38 -15.17 7.57
N ASN A 210 4.34 -15.96 7.06
CA ASN A 210 5.76 -15.62 7.12
C ASN A 210 6.22 -14.76 5.92
N ARG A 211 5.29 -14.11 5.23
CA ARG A 211 5.53 -13.03 4.25
C ARG A 211 4.69 -11.78 4.55
N ASN A 212 3.93 -11.77 5.64
CA ASN A 212 2.96 -10.72 5.97
C ASN A 212 3.43 -9.77 7.09
N TYR A 213 4.68 -9.85 7.56
CA TYR A 213 5.23 -8.91 8.54
C TYR A 213 5.72 -7.58 7.91
N GLY A 214 5.79 -6.51 8.70
CA GLY A 214 5.93 -5.15 8.18
C GLY A 214 7.34 -4.70 7.79
N TYR A 215 8.39 -5.36 8.27
CA TYR A 215 9.75 -4.93 7.99
C TYR A 215 10.20 -5.36 6.60
N LYS A 216 10.63 -4.39 5.78
CA LYS A 216 11.09 -4.61 4.39
C LYS A 216 10.11 -5.45 3.56
N TRP A 217 8.82 -5.26 3.81
CA TRP A 217 7.73 -6.00 3.17
C TRP A 217 7.68 -5.78 1.66
N GLY A 218 7.36 -6.82 0.90
CA GLY A 218 7.10 -6.72 -0.52
C GLY A 218 8.34 -6.69 -1.44
N LEU A 219 9.53 -6.93 -0.89
CA LEU A 219 10.77 -7.07 -1.67
C LEU A 219 10.87 -8.46 -2.32
N LYS A 220 12.10 -8.89 -2.65
CA LYS A 220 12.37 -10.25 -3.18
C LYS A 220 12.00 -11.30 -2.13
N GLY A 221 11.69 -12.52 -2.57
CA GLY A 221 11.34 -13.63 -1.67
C GLY A 221 9.87 -13.73 -1.29
N SER A 222 9.04 -12.81 -1.76
CA SER A 222 7.59 -12.79 -1.55
C SER A 222 6.86 -12.47 -2.85
N SER A 223 5.62 -12.94 -3.00
CA SER A 223 4.83 -12.75 -4.23
C SER A 223 3.61 -11.86 -3.99
N GLY A 224 3.30 -10.99 -4.96
CA GLY A 224 2.02 -10.26 -5.01
C GLY A 224 0.88 -11.02 -5.69
N ASP A 225 1.14 -12.21 -6.25
CA ASP A 225 0.15 -13.08 -6.87
C ASP A 225 -0.56 -13.93 -5.80
N THR A 226 -1.88 -13.81 -5.73
CA THR A 226 -2.77 -14.47 -4.74
C THR A 226 -2.73 -16.00 -4.82
N SER A 227 -2.40 -16.55 -5.99
CA SER A 227 -2.24 -18.00 -6.22
C SER A 227 -0.90 -18.56 -5.71
N SER A 228 0.08 -17.70 -5.46
CA SER A 228 1.42 -18.12 -5.01
C SER A 228 1.37 -18.74 -3.60
N GLN A 229 2.26 -19.72 -3.36
CA GLN A 229 2.53 -20.25 -2.04
C GLN A 229 3.17 -19.22 -1.09
N THR A 230 3.86 -18.23 -1.65
CA THR A 230 4.51 -17.12 -0.92
C THR A 230 3.75 -15.80 -1.09
N TYR A 231 2.44 -15.87 -1.34
CA TYR A 231 1.60 -14.67 -1.44
C TYR A 231 1.65 -13.88 -0.13
N ARG A 232 2.12 -12.64 -0.21
CA ARG A 232 2.41 -11.78 0.96
C ARG A 232 1.21 -11.08 1.57
N GLY A 233 0.03 -11.19 0.95
CA GLY A 233 -1.15 -10.42 1.29
C GLY A 233 -1.17 -9.04 0.61
N PRO A 234 -2.27 -8.28 0.78
CA PRO A 234 -2.46 -6.98 0.14
C PRO A 234 -1.65 -5.83 0.76
N TYR A 235 -1.26 -5.92 2.02
CA TYR A 235 -0.45 -4.94 2.76
C TYR A 235 0.19 -5.62 3.99
N PRO A 236 1.26 -5.05 4.60
CA PRO A 236 1.87 -5.65 5.78
C PRO A 236 0.88 -5.71 6.96
N PHE A 237 0.90 -6.81 7.72
CA PHE A 237 -0.04 -7.11 8.79
C PHE A 237 -1.50 -7.10 8.34
N SER A 238 -1.78 -7.57 7.12
CA SER A 238 -3.16 -7.72 6.64
C SER A 238 -3.89 -8.87 7.31
N GLU A 239 -3.18 -9.90 7.79
CA GLU A 239 -3.78 -11.10 8.37
C GLU A 239 -3.99 -10.97 9.88
N LEU A 240 -5.08 -11.58 10.38
CA LEU A 240 -5.43 -11.51 11.81
C LEU A 240 -4.38 -12.18 12.70
N GLU A 241 -3.77 -13.26 12.22
CA GLU A 241 -2.67 -13.96 12.87
C GLU A 241 -1.45 -13.04 13.06
N ASN A 242 -1.04 -12.34 12.00
CA ASN A 242 0.07 -11.41 12.03
C ASN A 242 -0.24 -10.17 12.89
N GLN A 243 -1.47 -9.65 12.84
CA GLN A 243 -1.90 -8.56 13.71
C GLN A 243 -1.90 -8.97 15.18
N ALA A 244 -2.32 -10.20 15.49
CA ALA A 244 -2.31 -10.73 16.85
C ALA A 244 -0.87 -10.80 17.39
N ILE A 245 0.08 -11.35 16.63
CA ILE A 245 1.51 -11.39 17.02
C ILE A 245 2.08 -9.98 17.20
N ARG A 246 1.82 -9.06 16.28
CA ARG A 246 2.28 -7.66 16.37
C ARG A 246 1.81 -7.01 17.66
N ASN A 247 0.50 -7.06 17.90
CA ASN A 247 -0.10 -6.44 19.08
C ASN A 247 0.39 -7.12 20.37
N PHE A 248 0.60 -8.44 20.31
CA PHE A 248 1.12 -9.21 21.43
C PHE A 248 2.57 -8.81 21.78
N ALA A 249 3.44 -8.67 20.78
CA ALA A 249 4.82 -8.21 20.97
C ALA A 249 4.93 -6.74 21.44
N TYR A 250 4.00 -5.87 21.02
CA TYR A 250 3.94 -4.50 21.53
C TYR A 250 3.49 -4.47 22.99
N LYS A 251 2.60 -5.38 23.40
CA LYS A 251 2.17 -5.50 24.80
C LYS A 251 3.22 -6.19 25.68
N HIS A 252 3.95 -7.15 25.11
CA HIS A 252 4.95 -7.98 25.77
C HIS A 252 6.24 -7.93 24.95
N PRO A 253 7.10 -6.91 25.10
CA PRO A 253 8.34 -6.82 24.36
C PRO A 253 9.26 -7.99 24.75
N PHE A 254 9.68 -8.77 23.74
CA PHE A 254 10.49 -9.98 23.89
C PHE A 254 11.97 -9.69 23.64
N ASN A 255 12.85 -10.13 24.54
CA ASN A 255 14.30 -10.06 24.36
C ASN A 255 14.75 -10.93 23.19
N LEU A 256 14.14 -12.12 23.09
CA LEU A 256 14.45 -13.14 22.10
C LEU A 256 13.19 -13.84 21.59
N VAL A 257 13.17 -14.20 20.31
CA VAL A 257 12.10 -14.98 19.67
C VAL A 257 12.70 -16.18 18.94
N VAL A 258 12.03 -17.33 19.04
CA VAL A 258 12.34 -18.52 18.24
C VAL A 258 11.09 -18.96 17.48
N SER A 259 11.17 -19.03 16.15
CA SER A 259 10.11 -19.55 15.29
C SER A 259 10.49 -20.93 14.78
N TYR A 260 9.67 -21.95 15.04
CA TYR A 260 9.88 -23.29 14.51
C TYR A 260 9.22 -23.44 13.15
N HIS A 261 10.00 -23.97 12.23
CA HIS A 261 9.62 -24.27 10.86
C HIS A 261 10.03 -25.70 10.49
N SER A 262 9.67 -26.14 9.29
CA SER A 262 10.30 -27.31 8.67
C SER A 262 10.32 -27.11 7.16
N PHE A 263 11.33 -27.56 6.44
CA PHE A 263 12.42 -28.45 6.84
C PHE A 263 13.78 -27.91 6.37
N SER A 264 14.90 -28.39 6.97
CA SER A 264 16.29 -28.34 6.45
C SER A 264 17.39 -28.42 7.53
N GLU A 265 17.06 -28.63 8.81
CA GLU A 265 18.05 -28.71 9.89
C GLU A 265 18.89 -27.42 10.01
N LEU A 266 18.23 -26.26 9.88
CA LEU A 266 18.89 -24.94 9.87
C LEU A 266 18.54 -24.12 11.09
N ILE A 267 19.47 -23.26 11.48
CA ILE A 267 19.26 -22.18 12.44
C ILE A 267 19.46 -20.87 11.68
N LEU A 268 18.34 -20.29 11.24
CA LEU A 268 18.33 -19.08 10.45
C LEU A 268 18.22 -17.85 11.36
N TYR A 269 18.93 -16.79 10.98
CA TYR A 269 18.85 -15.48 11.64
C TYR A 269 18.78 -14.34 10.60
N PRO A 270 18.38 -13.12 10.99
CA PRO A 270 18.33 -11.97 10.09
C PRO A 270 19.65 -11.67 9.37
N TRP A 271 19.65 -11.08 8.18
CA TRP A 271 18.47 -10.71 7.40
C TRP A 271 18.04 -11.81 6.42
N GLY A 272 16.74 -11.97 6.24
CA GLY A 272 16.13 -12.70 5.15
C GLY A 272 16.07 -11.90 3.84
N TYR A 273 15.83 -10.58 3.91
CA TYR A 273 15.60 -9.76 2.70
C TYR A 273 16.85 -9.37 1.91
N THR A 274 18.02 -9.43 2.54
CA THR A 274 19.30 -8.99 1.97
C THR A 274 20.43 -9.88 2.47
N LYS A 275 21.51 -9.98 1.68
CA LYS A 275 22.76 -10.64 2.07
C LYS A 275 23.74 -9.72 2.81
N ASN A 276 23.38 -8.44 2.98
CA ASN A 276 24.14 -7.59 3.87
C ASN A 276 23.96 -8.10 5.31
N PRO A 277 24.99 -8.01 6.15
CA PRO A 277 24.91 -8.46 7.52
C PRO A 277 23.96 -7.58 8.36
N PRO A 278 23.31 -8.12 9.40
CA PRO A 278 22.63 -7.31 10.41
C PRO A 278 23.62 -6.49 11.25
N PRO A 279 23.20 -5.32 11.81
CA PRO A 279 24.05 -4.52 12.70
C PRO A 279 24.60 -5.26 13.93
N ASP A 280 24.00 -6.39 14.30
CA ASP A 280 24.42 -7.26 15.40
C ASP A 280 24.84 -8.66 14.91
N GLU A 281 25.39 -8.80 13.70
CA GLU A 281 25.78 -10.11 13.12
C GLU A 281 26.58 -10.99 14.08
N GLU A 282 27.60 -10.43 14.75
CA GLU A 282 28.45 -11.18 15.67
C GLU A 282 27.65 -11.84 16.82
N ILE A 283 26.61 -11.20 17.34
CA ILE A 283 25.78 -11.81 18.41
C ILE A 283 24.86 -12.89 17.84
N PHE A 284 24.32 -12.69 16.63
CA PHE A 284 23.49 -13.68 15.97
C PHE A 284 24.28 -14.95 15.66
N GLU A 285 25.45 -14.81 15.04
CA GLU A 285 26.36 -15.94 14.76
C GLU A 285 26.72 -16.68 16.04
N LYS A 286 27.13 -15.95 17.08
CA LYS A 286 27.53 -16.56 18.35
C LYS A 286 26.40 -17.38 18.99
N ILE A 287 25.17 -16.86 19.01
CA ILE A 287 24.02 -17.56 19.59
C ILE A 287 23.62 -18.75 18.70
N ALA A 288 23.57 -18.57 17.38
CA ALA A 288 23.19 -19.63 16.46
C ALA A 288 24.21 -20.79 16.48
N GLU A 289 25.50 -20.50 16.58
CA GLU A 289 26.54 -21.52 16.78
C GLU A 289 26.40 -22.25 18.12
N ASP A 290 26.08 -21.54 19.21
CA ASP A 290 25.87 -22.16 20.50
C ASP A 290 24.60 -23.02 20.54
N MET A 291 23.56 -22.63 19.80
CA MET A 291 22.39 -23.47 19.55
C MET A 291 22.79 -24.73 18.76
N ALA A 292 23.53 -24.57 17.66
CA ALA A 292 24.00 -25.68 16.82
C ALA A 292 24.86 -26.69 17.60
N LYS A 293 25.76 -26.22 18.47
CA LYS A 293 26.59 -27.09 19.34
C LYS A 293 25.78 -28.09 20.15
N THR A 294 24.55 -27.75 20.50
CA THR A 294 23.70 -28.62 21.33
C THR A 294 23.08 -29.78 20.55
N THR A 295 23.07 -29.74 19.22
CA THR A 295 22.42 -30.76 18.40
C THR A 295 23.31 -31.98 18.13
N GLY A 296 24.57 -31.92 18.56
CA GLY A 296 25.53 -33.01 18.40
C GLY A 296 26.26 -32.97 17.05
N PRO A 297 27.08 -33.99 16.74
CA PRO A 297 27.83 -34.07 15.49
C PRO A 297 26.88 -34.23 14.28
N PRO A 298 27.31 -33.85 13.06
CA PRO A 298 26.48 -33.93 11.87
C PRO A 298 26.04 -35.36 11.59
N ASN A 299 24.75 -35.53 11.31
CA ASN A 299 24.17 -36.80 10.92
C ASN A 299 23.35 -36.62 9.63
N ASP A 300 23.94 -36.98 8.50
CA ASP A 300 23.26 -36.98 7.18
C ASP A 300 22.71 -35.60 6.77
N ASN A 301 23.46 -34.52 7.05
CA ASN A 301 23.07 -33.17 6.66
C ASN A 301 23.71 -32.72 5.34
N ASP A 302 22.93 -31.99 4.52
CA ASP A 302 23.39 -31.41 3.24
C ASP A 302 24.35 -30.22 3.44
N TYR A 303 24.52 -29.76 4.68
CA TYR A 303 25.28 -28.55 5.01
C TYR A 303 26.64 -28.88 5.63
N PRO A 304 27.74 -28.30 5.11
CA PRO A 304 29.06 -28.54 5.64
C PRO A 304 29.21 -27.86 7.01
N GLY A 305 29.17 -28.63 8.10
CA GLY A 305 29.32 -28.11 9.45
C GLY A 305 29.72 -29.17 10.48
N PRO A 306 30.28 -28.76 11.64
CA PRO A 306 30.66 -29.68 12.71
C PRO A 306 29.47 -30.09 13.60
N TYR A 307 28.27 -29.58 13.31
CA TYR A 307 27.05 -29.86 14.06
C TYR A 307 25.94 -30.34 13.13
N ASP A 308 24.94 -30.98 13.73
CA ASP A 308 23.80 -31.50 12.99
C ASP A 308 22.91 -30.41 12.39
N TYR A 309 22.72 -29.31 13.13
CA TYR A 309 22.00 -28.15 12.62
C TYR A 309 23.00 -27.07 12.19
N TYR A 310 22.75 -26.46 11.03
CA TYR A 310 23.66 -25.48 10.46
C TYR A 310 23.16 -24.04 10.68
N PRO A 311 23.94 -23.19 11.38
CA PRO A 311 23.60 -21.79 11.56
C PRO A 311 23.95 -20.96 10.30
N MET A 312 23.03 -20.11 9.86
CA MET A 312 23.28 -19.19 8.74
C MET A 312 22.32 -18.00 8.69
N GLN A 313 22.75 -16.89 8.12
CA GLN A 313 21.84 -15.81 7.77
C GLN A 313 20.79 -16.30 6.75
N GLY A 314 19.51 -16.00 6.99
CA GLY A 314 18.37 -16.52 6.23
C GLY A 314 18.46 -16.28 4.72
N SER A 315 18.94 -15.11 4.29
CA SER A 315 19.07 -14.76 2.87
C SER A 315 20.10 -15.59 2.09
N TYR A 316 21.01 -16.30 2.76
CA TYR A 316 21.94 -17.23 2.11
C TYR A 316 21.25 -18.51 1.66
N LEU A 317 20.16 -18.92 2.31
CA LEU A 317 19.32 -20.02 1.86
C LEU A 317 18.54 -19.59 0.62
N TYR A 318 17.70 -18.56 0.78
CA TYR A 318 17.08 -17.79 -0.29
C TYR A 318 16.52 -16.48 0.27
N PRO A 319 16.35 -15.41 -0.54
CA PRO A 319 15.78 -14.17 -0.05
C PRO A 319 14.34 -14.36 0.46
N THR A 320 14.00 -13.78 1.60
CA THR A 320 12.64 -13.68 2.16
C THR A 320 12.32 -12.21 2.48
N SER A 321 11.07 -11.78 2.35
CA SER A 321 10.69 -10.45 2.79
C SER A 321 9.33 -10.47 3.45
N GLY A 322 9.17 -9.64 4.49
CA GLY A 322 8.01 -9.69 5.36
C GLY A 322 7.95 -10.95 6.22
N ASP A 323 9.09 -11.56 6.56
CA ASP A 323 9.19 -12.66 7.51
C ASP A 323 9.27 -12.17 8.96
N SER A 324 9.08 -13.10 9.91
CA SER A 324 9.04 -12.77 11.34
C SER A 324 10.39 -12.34 11.88
N ASP A 325 11.48 -12.96 11.44
CA ASP A 325 12.81 -12.70 12.00
C ASP A 325 13.24 -11.27 11.68
N ASP A 326 13.12 -10.90 10.40
CA ASP A 326 13.42 -9.56 9.94
C ASP A 326 12.55 -8.50 10.62
N TRP A 327 11.30 -8.82 10.96
CA TRP A 327 10.42 -7.88 11.67
C TRP A 327 10.74 -7.75 13.16
N PHE A 328 10.92 -8.85 13.87
CA PHE A 328 11.27 -8.81 15.30
C PHE A 328 12.60 -8.08 15.51
N TYR A 329 13.62 -8.37 14.70
CA TYR A 329 14.87 -7.64 14.81
C TYR A 329 14.80 -6.22 14.24
N GLY A 330 14.23 -6.08 13.03
CA GLY A 330 14.17 -4.81 12.32
C GLY A 330 13.33 -3.74 13.00
N ASP A 331 12.13 -4.05 13.49
CA ASP A 331 11.25 -3.05 14.11
C ASP A 331 11.33 -3.01 15.64
N MET A 332 11.74 -4.09 16.30
CA MET A 332 11.74 -4.20 17.77
C MET A 332 13.15 -4.36 18.38
N GLY A 333 14.19 -4.61 17.58
CA GLY A 333 15.54 -4.93 18.08
C GLY A 333 15.63 -6.30 18.77
N THR A 334 14.55 -7.06 18.75
CA THR A 334 14.46 -8.39 19.37
C THR A 334 15.36 -9.36 18.61
N LEU A 335 16.19 -10.13 19.32
CA LEU A 335 16.97 -11.19 18.69
C LEU A 335 16.01 -12.30 18.26
N SER A 336 16.02 -12.68 16.99
CA SER A 336 15.05 -13.64 16.43
C SER A 336 15.73 -14.72 15.60
N PHE A 337 15.27 -15.95 15.75
CA PHE A 337 15.80 -17.10 15.04
C PHE A 337 14.68 -17.97 14.48
N THR A 338 14.86 -18.47 13.26
CA THR A 338 14.03 -19.53 12.68
C THR A 338 14.76 -20.85 12.77
N ILE A 339 14.11 -21.87 13.31
CA ILE A 339 14.64 -23.24 13.40
C ILE A 339 13.92 -24.10 12.37
N GLU A 340 14.60 -24.48 11.30
CA GLU A 340 14.09 -25.44 10.32
C GLU A 340 14.33 -26.85 10.85
N LEU A 341 13.27 -27.51 11.34
CA LEU A 341 13.33 -28.84 11.92
C LEU A 341 13.63 -29.92 10.87
N SER A 342 14.02 -31.10 11.35
CA SER A 342 14.56 -32.17 10.51
C SER A 342 13.66 -32.64 9.38
N SER A 343 14.30 -32.92 8.25
CA SER A 343 13.73 -33.42 7.00
C SER A 343 13.76 -34.94 6.92
N PHE A 344 13.08 -35.65 7.84
CA PHE A 344 12.94 -37.10 7.67
C PHE A 344 12.21 -37.41 6.35
N GLU A 345 12.94 -37.96 5.38
CA GLU A 345 12.45 -38.32 4.04
C GLU A 345 11.76 -37.17 3.29
N GLU A 346 12.16 -35.91 3.51
CA GLU A 346 11.60 -34.68 2.89
C GLU A 346 10.12 -34.37 3.22
N PHE A 347 9.62 -34.73 4.41
CA PHE A 347 8.22 -34.44 4.80
C PHE A 347 8.07 -33.32 5.84
N PHE A 348 7.01 -32.51 5.68
CA PHE A 348 6.57 -31.52 6.69
C PHE A 348 5.77 -32.18 7.85
N ASP A 349 5.55 -33.50 7.79
CA ASP A 349 4.90 -34.38 8.79
C ASP A 349 5.70 -35.69 8.87
N PRO A 350 6.88 -35.68 9.51
CA PRO A 350 7.57 -36.93 9.75
C PRO A 350 6.66 -37.92 10.50
N PRO A 351 6.90 -39.24 10.43
CA PRO A 351 6.13 -40.20 11.22
C PRO A 351 6.12 -39.81 12.72
N PRO A 352 5.00 -39.93 13.44
CA PRO A 352 4.90 -39.45 14.83
C PRO A 352 5.96 -39.99 15.79
N GLU A 353 6.48 -41.19 15.55
CA GLU A 353 7.59 -41.77 16.29
C GLU A 353 8.90 -40.95 16.19
N LYS A 354 8.98 -39.99 15.26
CA LYS A 354 10.09 -39.05 15.11
C LYS A 354 9.95 -37.80 15.98
N ILE A 355 8.77 -37.50 16.53
CA ILE A 355 8.57 -36.31 17.37
C ILE A 355 9.53 -36.32 18.57
N GLU A 356 9.63 -37.44 19.29
CA GLU A 356 10.51 -37.55 20.46
C GLU A 356 12.01 -37.47 20.09
N PRO A 357 12.51 -38.22 19.07
CA PRO A 357 13.87 -38.01 18.56
C PRO A 357 14.18 -36.56 18.16
N THR A 358 13.28 -35.88 17.44
CA THR A 358 13.46 -34.47 17.06
C THR A 358 13.52 -33.58 18.29
N TRP A 359 12.66 -33.80 19.29
CA TRP A 359 12.71 -33.07 20.55
C TRP A 359 14.05 -33.28 21.27
N GLU A 360 14.51 -34.52 21.42
CA GLU A 360 15.77 -34.82 22.11
C GLU A 360 16.98 -34.19 21.41
N GLN A 361 16.97 -34.14 20.08
CA GLN A 361 18.00 -33.51 19.26
C GLN A 361 17.97 -31.98 19.33
N THR A 362 16.79 -31.36 19.45
CA THR A 362 16.62 -29.90 19.31
C THR A 362 16.33 -29.15 20.60
N LYS A 363 16.00 -29.83 21.71
CA LYS A 363 15.70 -29.16 23.00
C LYS A 363 16.83 -28.25 23.48
N GLY A 364 18.08 -28.61 23.17
CA GLY A 364 19.25 -27.80 23.47
C GLY A 364 19.22 -26.41 22.84
N ILE A 365 18.63 -26.27 21.64
CA ILE A 365 18.42 -24.97 20.97
C ILE A 365 17.52 -24.07 21.82
N ALA A 366 16.39 -24.61 22.30
CA ALA A 366 15.47 -23.87 23.18
C ALA A 366 16.13 -23.48 24.50
N PHE A 367 16.95 -24.38 25.06
CA PHE A 367 17.68 -24.12 26.31
C PHE A 367 18.74 -23.03 26.15
N THR A 368 19.47 -23.04 25.03
CA THR A 368 20.39 -21.96 24.69
C THR A 368 19.65 -20.64 24.51
N ALA A 369 18.49 -20.64 23.84
CA ALA A 369 17.64 -19.45 23.71
C ALA A 369 17.23 -18.87 25.08
N LEU A 370 16.84 -19.74 26.03
CA LEU A 370 16.52 -19.36 27.40
C LEU A 370 17.73 -18.79 28.14
N ASP A 371 18.92 -19.40 27.99
CA ASP A 371 20.16 -18.92 28.61
C ASP A 371 20.57 -17.52 28.09
N TYR A 372 20.31 -17.23 26.82
CA TYR A 372 20.56 -15.93 26.20
C TYR A 372 19.43 -14.91 26.41
N THR A 373 18.31 -15.30 27.02
CA THR A 373 17.20 -14.37 27.23
C THR A 373 17.56 -13.30 28.26
N GLY A 374 17.53 -12.05 27.82
CA GLY A 374 17.87 -10.90 28.65
C GLY A 374 19.29 -10.38 28.50
N ILE A 375 20.09 -10.90 27.54
CA ILE A 375 21.41 -10.30 27.25
C ILE A 375 21.33 -8.86 26.72
N ASN A 376 20.17 -8.48 26.16
CA ASN A 376 19.84 -7.13 25.69
C ASN A 376 18.92 -6.42 26.70
N GLY A 377 18.92 -5.09 26.66
CA GLY A 377 18.02 -4.24 27.43
C GLY A 377 16.98 -3.57 26.53
N LEU A 378 15.82 -3.26 27.10
CA LEU A 378 14.75 -2.58 26.37
C LEU A 378 14.88 -1.07 26.55
N LEU A 379 15.04 -0.33 25.45
CA LEU A 379 14.82 1.11 25.44
C LEU A 379 13.34 1.40 25.24
N LYS A 380 12.73 2.16 26.15
CA LYS A 380 11.34 2.63 26.06
C LYS A 380 11.30 4.16 26.10
N LEU A 381 11.04 4.80 24.97
CA LEU A 381 10.94 6.26 24.86
C LEU A 381 9.49 6.69 24.73
N HIS A 382 9.13 7.69 25.54
CA HIS A 382 7.91 8.48 25.35
C HIS A 382 8.30 9.78 24.68
N ILE A 383 7.85 9.97 23.43
CA ILE A 383 8.22 11.15 22.66
C ILE A 383 6.99 12.03 22.51
N LYS A 384 7.12 13.28 22.98
CA LYS A 384 6.08 14.30 22.87
C LYS A 384 6.60 15.54 22.17
N ARG A 385 5.70 16.31 21.59
CA ARG A 385 5.96 17.65 21.11
C ARG A 385 5.89 18.64 22.27
N GLU A 386 6.46 19.83 22.08
CA GLU A 386 6.44 20.90 23.10
C GLU A 386 5.02 21.30 23.50
N ASN A 387 4.06 21.23 22.57
CA ASN A 387 2.62 21.45 22.81
C ASN A 387 1.92 20.29 23.54
N GLY A 388 2.64 19.20 23.85
CA GLY A 388 2.11 18.02 24.55
C GLY A 388 1.54 16.92 23.63
N GLU A 389 1.43 17.15 22.32
CA GLU A 389 1.01 16.11 21.37
C GLU A 389 2.01 14.97 21.31
N LEU A 390 1.54 13.74 21.10
CA LEU A 390 2.42 12.59 20.92
C LEU A 390 3.14 12.70 19.57
N TYR A 391 4.45 12.46 19.58
CA TYR A 391 5.24 12.46 18.35
C TYR A 391 5.24 11.07 17.74
N GLU A 392 4.71 10.94 16.52
CA GLU A 392 4.87 9.75 15.71
C GLU A 392 5.81 10.04 14.53
N GLY A 393 6.94 9.35 14.46
CA GLY A 393 7.95 9.63 13.46
C GLY A 393 9.25 8.86 13.62
N GLU A 394 10.30 9.32 12.94
CA GLU A 394 11.60 8.65 12.89
C GLU A 394 12.46 8.97 14.13
N ILE A 395 13.17 7.94 14.60
CA ILE A 395 14.18 7.91 15.65
C ILE A 395 15.46 7.36 15.02
N TYR A 396 16.57 8.04 15.25
CA TYR A 396 17.89 7.62 14.78
C TYR A 396 18.76 7.22 15.97
N ILE A 397 19.34 6.02 15.91
CA ILE A 397 20.29 5.50 16.89
C ILE A 397 21.67 5.58 16.25
N GLU A 398 22.47 6.57 16.65
CA GLU A 398 23.66 6.98 15.90
C GLU A 398 24.72 5.88 15.82
N GLU A 399 25.02 5.21 16.94
CA GLU A 399 26.07 4.18 17.03
C GLU A 399 25.71 2.89 16.28
N LYS A 400 24.44 2.70 15.94
CA LYS A 400 23.96 1.58 15.12
C LYS A 400 23.70 2.00 13.67
N GLU A 401 23.75 3.29 13.38
CA GLU A 401 23.37 3.90 12.10
C GLU A 401 21.97 3.47 11.63
N ILE A 402 21.06 3.18 12.57
CA ILE A 402 19.70 2.71 12.25
C ILE A 402 18.64 3.78 12.49
N LYS A 403 17.70 3.84 11.56
CA LYS A 403 16.48 4.66 11.63
C LYS A 403 15.28 3.75 11.91
N ARG A 404 14.47 4.12 12.89
CA ARG A 404 13.25 3.40 13.28
C ARG A 404 12.10 4.36 13.43
N LYS A 405 10.88 3.86 13.34
CA LYS A 405 9.69 4.66 13.60
C LYS A 405 9.18 4.36 15.00
N THR A 406 8.56 5.36 15.63
CA THR A 406 7.71 5.11 16.79
C THR A 406 6.67 4.05 16.45
N GLN A 407 6.35 3.21 17.42
CA GLN A 407 5.12 2.44 17.38
C GLN A 407 3.94 3.37 17.69
N LYS A 408 2.81 2.81 18.16
CA LYS A 408 1.57 3.56 18.38
C LYS A 408 1.71 4.53 19.56
N GLU A 409 1.02 5.68 19.48
CA GLU A 409 0.86 6.62 20.62
C GLU A 409 2.20 7.23 21.09
N GLY A 410 3.11 7.51 20.15
CA GLY A 410 4.40 8.14 20.44
C GLY A 410 5.36 7.31 21.31
N LEU A 411 5.05 6.03 21.50
CA LEU A 411 5.90 5.07 22.17
C LEU A 411 6.94 4.53 21.18
N PHE A 412 8.20 4.51 21.59
CA PHE A 412 9.26 3.79 20.90
C PHE A 412 9.88 2.75 21.84
N MET A 413 9.76 1.49 21.46
CA MET A 413 10.35 0.34 22.11
C MET A 413 11.36 -0.30 21.17
N TYR A 414 12.58 -0.51 21.65
CA TYR A 414 13.63 -1.16 20.86
C TYR A 414 14.65 -1.82 21.78
N PHE A 415 14.97 -3.09 21.54
CA PHE A 415 16.03 -3.78 22.26
C PHE A 415 17.41 -3.41 21.71
N LEU A 416 18.34 -3.20 22.61
CA LEU A 416 19.74 -2.90 22.31
C LEU A 416 20.63 -3.76 23.21
N LEU A 417 21.79 -4.15 22.69
CA LEU A 417 22.83 -4.74 23.53
C LEU A 417 23.29 -3.71 24.60
N PRO A 418 23.91 -4.15 25.70
CA PRO A 418 24.40 -3.24 26.72
C PRO A 418 25.42 -2.26 26.13
N GLY A 419 25.26 -0.97 26.42
CA GLY A 419 26.04 0.08 25.78
C GLY A 419 25.47 1.47 26.03
N THR A 420 26.14 2.50 25.54
CA THR A 420 25.62 3.88 25.55
C THR A 420 25.34 4.33 24.14
N TYR A 421 24.12 4.81 23.91
CA TYR A 421 23.60 5.17 22.61
C TYR A 421 23.15 6.62 22.58
N THR A 422 23.43 7.30 21.50
CA THR A 422 22.92 8.63 21.17
C THR A 422 21.64 8.45 20.37
N ILE A 423 20.52 8.77 21.01
CA ILE A 423 19.21 8.81 20.37
C ILE A 423 18.97 10.21 19.83
N ASN A 424 18.72 10.30 18.53
CA ASN A 424 18.44 11.54 17.83
C ASN A 424 17.03 11.51 17.26
N VAL A 425 16.19 12.43 17.72
CA VAL A 425 14.83 12.62 17.22
C VAL A 425 14.69 14.05 16.75
N ARG A 426 14.60 14.26 15.43
CA ARG A 426 14.44 15.59 14.81
C ARG A 426 15.53 16.60 15.26
N GLY A 427 16.76 16.13 15.42
CA GLY A 427 17.90 16.95 15.87
C GLY A 427 18.06 17.06 17.39
N VAL A 428 17.06 16.65 18.17
CA VAL A 428 17.15 16.55 19.62
C VAL A 428 17.90 15.26 19.97
N LYS A 429 19.13 15.42 20.50
CA LYS A 429 19.99 14.30 20.87
C LYS A 429 19.96 14.04 22.37
N LYS A 430 19.90 12.77 22.75
CA LYS A 430 20.03 12.32 24.15
C LYS A 430 20.89 11.07 24.21
N LYS A 431 21.90 11.07 25.09
CA LYS A 431 22.70 9.88 25.39
C LYS A 431 21.98 9.04 26.43
N ILE A 432 21.83 7.75 26.17
CA ILE A 432 21.11 6.78 27.00
C ILE A 432 21.97 5.53 27.16
N THR A 433 22.13 5.07 28.39
CA THR A 433 22.86 3.83 28.70
C THR A 433 21.87 2.69 28.87
N ILE A 434 22.05 1.63 28.09
CA ILE A 434 21.29 0.39 28.15
C ILE A 434 22.09 -0.64 28.93
N LYS A 435 21.41 -1.37 29.81
CA LYS A 435 21.98 -2.45 30.61
C LYS A 435 21.29 -3.77 30.30
N GLU A 436 22.01 -4.84 30.58
CA GLU A 436 21.54 -6.21 30.38
C GLU A 436 20.25 -6.48 31.17
N GLY A 437 19.19 -6.94 30.49
CA GLY A 437 17.94 -7.37 31.10
C GLY A 437 17.09 -6.28 31.74
N GLU A 438 17.52 -5.01 31.69
CA GLU A 438 16.81 -3.87 32.26
C GLU A 438 15.92 -3.16 31.23
N ILE A 439 14.85 -2.55 31.71
CA ILE A 439 14.03 -1.61 30.93
C ILE A 439 14.53 -0.20 31.25
N THR A 440 15.02 0.51 30.23
CA THR A 440 15.42 1.91 30.32
C THR A 440 14.30 2.77 29.75
N GLU A 441 13.55 3.44 30.63
CA GLU A 441 12.43 4.29 30.26
C GLU A 441 12.81 5.77 30.32
N GLU A 442 12.59 6.50 29.24
CA GLU A 442 12.97 7.89 29.10
C GLU A 442 11.90 8.71 28.38
N THR A 443 11.88 10.02 28.62
CA THR A 443 11.04 10.96 27.86
C THR A 443 11.92 11.87 27.01
N MET A 444 11.47 12.15 25.79
CA MET A 444 12.05 13.15 24.89
C MET A 444 10.98 14.14 24.45
N THR A 445 11.36 15.41 24.34
CA THR A 445 10.49 16.46 23.81
C THR A 445 11.08 16.98 22.51
N VAL A 446 10.26 17.05 21.46
CA VAL A 446 10.65 17.53 20.13
C VAL A 446 9.84 18.78 19.76
N PRO A 447 10.32 19.59 18.80
CA PRO A 447 9.60 20.77 18.35
C PRO A 447 8.15 20.48 17.90
N SER A 448 7.24 21.41 18.21
CA SER A 448 5.85 21.36 17.74
C SER A 448 5.77 21.54 16.22
N LYS A 449 4.67 21.10 15.61
CA LYS A 449 4.39 21.44 14.20
C LYS A 449 4.20 22.95 14.06
N VAL A 450 4.51 23.46 12.87
CA VAL A 450 4.54 24.89 12.55
C VAL A 450 3.76 25.19 11.27
N ASN A 451 3.29 26.42 11.15
CA ASN A 451 2.55 26.91 10.00
C ASN A 451 3.39 27.92 9.21
N LEU A 452 3.34 27.82 7.87
CA LEU A 452 3.92 28.81 6.97
C LEU A 452 2.81 29.59 6.29
N ASN A 453 2.66 30.86 6.65
CA ASN A 453 1.81 31.80 5.94
C ASN A 453 2.62 32.45 4.82
N ILE A 454 2.04 32.55 3.63
CA ILE A 454 2.63 33.27 2.52
C ILE A 454 1.70 34.38 2.08
N ASN A 455 2.28 35.54 1.78
CA ASN A 455 1.57 36.64 1.15
C ASN A 455 2.21 36.92 -0.21
N VAL A 456 1.43 36.94 -1.29
CA VAL A 456 1.94 36.99 -2.66
C VAL A 456 1.51 38.28 -3.34
N TYR A 457 2.50 39.07 -3.76
CA TYR A 457 2.29 40.42 -4.27
C TYR A 457 3.07 40.69 -5.56
N SER A 458 2.60 41.65 -6.37
CA SER A 458 3.37 42.22 -7.48
C SER A 458 4.50 43.16 -7.00
N GLU A 459 5.65 43.18 -7.69
CA GLU A 459 6.82 44.05 -7.39
C GLU A 459 6.53 45.54 -7.25
N ASN A 460 5.69 46.12 -8.12
CA ASN A 460 5.61 47.57 -8.26
C ASN A 460 4.55 48.28 -7.40
N ASN A 461 3.49 47.59 -6.99
CA ASN A 461 2.37 48.20 -6.25
C ASN A 461 1.82 47.35 -5.10
N LYS A 462 2.50 46.24 -4.76
CA LYS A 462 2.01 45.24 -3.79
C LYS A 462 0.56 44.78 -4.02
N ILE A 463 0.15 44.67 -5.29
CA ILE A 463 -1.19 44.15 -5.62
C ILE A 463 -1.22 42.66 -5.27
N PRO A 464 -2.22 42.19 -4.49
CA PRO A 464 -2.42 40.77 -4.21
C PRO A 464 -2.57 39.97 -5.52
N LEU A 465 -1.85 38.85 -5.63
CA LEU A 465 -1.89 37.99 -6.83
C LEU A 465 -2.67 36.71 -6.57
N PHE A 466 -3.38 36.22 -7.59
CA PHE A 466 -3.76 34.81 -7.63
C PHE A 466 -2.50 33.99 -7.82
N PHE A 467 -2.30 32.98 -6.98
CA PHE A 467 -1.09 32.18 -7.01
C PHE A 467 -1.37 30.71 -6.78
N THR A 468 -0.45 29.89 -7.28
CA THR A 468 -0.26 28.50 -6.88
C THR A 468 1.09 28.43 -6.18
N ALA A 469 1.12 27.98 -4.94
CA ALA A 469 2.35 27.78 -4.18
C ALA A 469 2.56 26.30 -3.90
N LYS A 470 3.80 25.85 -4.07
CA LYS A 470 4.23 24.49 -3.80
C LYS A 470 5.29 24.50 -2.72
N LEU A 471 5.09 23.64 -1.73
CA LEU A 471 6.04 23.35 -0.66
C LEU A 471 6.24 21.83 -0.67
N GLU A 472 7.31 21.38 -1.34
CA GLU A 472 7.54 19.96 -1.64
C GLU A 472 6.35 19.29 -2.36
N ASN A 473 5.66 18.37 -1.69
CA ASN A 473 4.50 17.62 -2.21
C ASN A 473 3.15 18.27 -1.84
N LYS A 474 3.17 19.39 -1.11
CA LYS A 474 1.96 20.15 -0.76
C LYS A 474 1.80 21.31 -1.74
N GLU A 475 0.56 21.56 -2.14
CA GLU A 475 0.21 22.65 -3.04
C GLU A 475 -1.01 23.39 -2.47
N ILE A 476 -0.97 24.71 -2.53
CA ILE A 476 -2.09 25.57 -2.17
C ILE A 476 -2.29 26.62 -3.26
N GLU A 477 -3.53 27.02 -3.45
CA GLU A 477 -3.89 28.14 -4.33
C GLU A 477 -4.63 29.18 -3.51
N GLY A 478 -4.45 30.45 -3.87
CA GLY A 478 -5.05 31.55 -3.13
C GLY A 478 -4.96 32.88 -3.86
N LEU A 479 -5.66 33.88 -3.33
CA LEU A 479 -5.56 35.27 -3.74
C LEU A 479 -4.89 36.06 -2.62
N GLY A 480 -3.69 36.56 -2.88
CA GLY A 480 -2.95 37.43 -1.97
C GLY A 480 -2.31 36.74 -0.78
N ASN A 481 -2.96 35.76 -0.17
CA ASN A 481 -2.40 34.97 0.92
C ASN A 481 -2.80 33.49 0.87
N GLY A 482 -2.06 32.67 1.62
CA GLY A 482 -2.38 31.27 1.87
C GLY A 482 -1.49 30.69 2.96
N THR A 483 -1.89 29.54 3.50
CA THR A 483 -1.20 28.92 4.64
C THR A 483 -0.92 27.45 4.36
N PHE A 484 0.33 27.04 4.58
CA PHE A 484 0.68 25.64 4.74
C PHE A 484 0.65 25.29 6.23
N GLU A 485 -0.33 24.48 6.61
CA GLU A 485 -0.53 24.09 8.01
C GLU A 485 0.20 22.79 8.37
N ASN A 486 0.46 22.62 9.67
CA ASN A 486 0.91 21.37 10.28
C ASN A 486 2.19 20.83 9.63
N LEU A 487 3.16 21.70 9.39
CA LEU A 487 4.48 21.35 8.85
C LEU A 487 5.41 20.90 9.97
N GLU A 488 6.33 20.01 9.64
CA GLU A 488 7.43 19.69 10.54
C GLU A 488 8.43 20.86 10.52
N PRO A 489 9.00 21.28 11.66
CA PRO A 489 10.10 22.24 11.64
C PRO A 489 11.28 21.75 10.78
N ASP A 490 11.54 22.38 9.65
CA ASP A 490 12.59 22.01 8.70
C ASP A 490 12.90 23.16 7.73
N THR A 491 13.86 22.95 6.85
CA THR A 491 14.15 23.82 5.71
C THR A 491 13.40 23.33 4.49
N TYR A 492 12.47 24.15 3.99
CA TYR A 492 11.62 23.82 2.84
C TYR A 492 12.02 24.61 1.59
N THR A 493 11.83 24.02 0.42
CA THR A 493 11.84 24.78 -0.84
C THR A 493 10.43 25.24 -1.17
N LEU A 494 10.21 26.56 -1.20
CA LEU A 494 8.96 27.19 -1.58
C LEU A 494 9.04 27.66 -3.04
N GLU A 495 8.09 27.23 -3.85
CA GLU A 495 7.89 27.68 -5.23
C GLU A 495 6.55 28.39 -5.33
N VAL A 496 6.49 29.58 -5.92
CA VAL A 496 5.24 30.34 -6.09
C VAL A 496 5.11 30.78 -7.53
N TYR A 497 3.94 30.48 -8.11
CA TYR A 497 3.57 30.74 -9.47
C TYR A 497 2.39 31.69 -9.51
N SER A 498 2.42 32.66 -10.41
CA SER A 498 1.27 33.48 -10.78
C SER A 498 1.33 33.69 -12.28
N GLN A 499 0.18 33.61 -12.95
CA GLN A 499 0.10 33.87 -14.38
C GLN A 499 0.58 35.29 -14.71
N GLY A 500 1.43 35.46 -15.73
CA GLY A 500 2.02 36.75 -16.10
C GLY A 500 3.27 37.17 -15.30
N PHE A 501 3.69 36.40 -14.30
CA PHE A 501 4.87 36.70 -13.46
C PHE A 501 5.97 35.63 -13.57
N TYR A 502 7.20 36.04 -13.29
CA TYR A 502 8.32 35.12 -13.07
C TYR A 502 8.08 34.38 -11.76
N PRO A 503 8.24 33.04 -11.74
CA PRO A 503 8.02 32.26 -10.54
C PRO A 503 9.08 32.60 -9.49
N PHE A 504 8.68 32.57 -8.22
CA PHE A 504 9.60 32.58 -7.09
C PHE A 504 10.02 31.15 -6.75
N LYS A 505 11.30 30.96 -6.42
CA LYS A 505 11.81 29.73 -5.83
C LYS A 505 12.83 30.10 -4.76
N GLY A 506 12.59 29.67 -3.53
CA GLY A 506 13.45 30.02 -2.39
C GLY A 506 13.45 28.95 -1.31
N SER A 507 14.51 28.94 -0.50
CA SER A 507 14.62 28.09 0.68
C SER A 507 14.12 28.85 1.92
N ILE A 508 13.25 28.21 2.69
CA ILE A 508 12.62 28.75 3.90
C ILE A 508 12.99 27.86 5.08
N ASP A 509 13.86 28.35 5.96
CA ASP A 509 14.07 27.75 7.29
C ASP A 509 12.84 28.06 8.17
N LEU A 510 12.09 27.02 8.52
CA LEU A 510 10.82 27.07 9.24
C LEU A 510 10.97 26.35 10.58
N LYS A 511 11.45 27.07 11.61
CA LYS A 511 11.61 26.54 12.98
C LYS A 511 10.43 26.85 13.91
N SER A 512 9.66 27.87 13.55
CA SER A 512 8.46 28.35 14.22
C SER A 512 7.47 28.81 13.15
N ASP A 513 6.24 29.10 13.55
CA ASP A 513 5.28 29.78 12.67
C ASP A 513 5.92 31.01 12.03
N LYS A 514 5.76 31.12 10.71
CA LYS A 514 6.42 32.14 9.90
C LYS A 514 5.47 32.69 8.86
N SER A 515 5.57 33.99 8.62
CA SER A 515 4.92 34.64 7.49
C SER A 515 5.98 35.14 6.51
N VAL A 516 5.80 34.86 5.22
CA VAL A 516 6.74 35.24 4.16
C VAL A 516 6.02 36.02 3.08
N ASP A 517 6.51 37.23 2.80
CA ASP A 517 6.07 38.00 1.65
C ASP A 517 6.86 37.56 0.42
N VAL A 518 6.14 37.08 -0.60
CA VAL A 518 6.67 36.68 -1.90
C VAL A 518 6.31 37.76 -2.91
N ILE A 519 7.32 38.47 -3.38
CA ILE A 519 7.17 39.53 -4.37
C ILE A 519 7.52 38.96 -5.74
N LEU A 520 6.54 38.89 -6.64
CA LEU A 520 6.71 38.38 -7.99
C LEU A 520 6.94 39.52 -8.99
N LYS A 521 7.94 39.33 -9.84
CA LYS A 521 8.28 40.25 -10.93
C LYS A 521 7.46 39.90 -12.18
N PRO A 522 6.75 40.85 -12.80
CA PRO A 522 6.02 40.57 -14.03
C PRO A 522 6.97 40.23 -15.19
N LYS A 523 6.52 39.39 -16.12
CA LYS A 523 7.27 38.97 -17.31
C LYS A 523 7.32 40.02 -18.42
N GLY A 524 6.68 41.18 -18.23
CA GLY A 524 6.55 42.27 -19.21
C GLY A 524 7.18 43.60 -18.76
N LEU A 525 7.48 44.44 -19.75
CA LEU A 525 8.22 45.71 -19.66
C LEU A 525 7.27 46.83 -19.19
N PHE A 526 7.46 47.35 -17.97
CA PHE A 526 6.73 48.55 -17.54
C PHE A 526 7.03 49.73 -18.49
N VAL A 527 6.04 50.14 -19.28
CA VAL A 527 6.03 51.49 -19.87
C VAL A 527 5.73 52.47 -18.76
N SER A 528 6.77 53.14 -18.25
CA SER A 528 6.63 54.33 -17.42
C SER A 528 6.20 55.50 -18.31
N LYS A 529 5.09 56.15 -17.94
CA LYS A 529 4.39 57.29 -18.59
C LYS A 529 3.50 56.97 -19.79
N PHE A 530 2.19 57.11 -19.57
CA PHE A 530 1.25 57.53 -20.61
C PHE A 530 0.87 58.99 -20.35
N ASN A 531 1.14 59.86 -21.32
CA ASN A 531 0.57 61.20 -21.36
C ASN A 531 -0.91 61.11 -21.79
N SER A 532 -1.79 61.60 -20.93
CA SER A 532 -3.19 62.00 -21.15
C SER A 532 -4.13 61.02 -21.88
N PHE A 533 -4.78 60.14 -21.13
CA PHE A 533 -6.12 59.62 -21.48
C PHE A 533 -7.11 60.29 -20.52
N ASP A 534 -8.06 61.07 -21.04
CA ASP A 534 -8.99 61.87 -20.24
C ASP A 534 -10.16 61.02 -19.70
N PHE A 535 -9.93 60.42 -18.53
CA PHE A 535 -10.90 59.57 -17.84
C PHE A 535 -12.17 60.33 -17.38
N GLU A 536 -12.13 61.66 -17.26
CA GLU A 536 -13.31 62.45 -16.88
C GLU A 536 -14.37 62.49 -17.96
N LYS A 537 -13.98 62.31 -19.23
CA LYS A 537 -14.93 62.30 -20.35
C LYS A 537 -15.70 60.97 -20.44
N LEU A 538 -15.02 59.84 -20.23
CA LEU A 538 -15.64 58.50 -20.30
C LEU A 538 -16.62 58.24 -19.15
N THR A 539 -16.29 58.72 -17.94
CA THR A 539 -17.11 58.54 -16.73
C THR A 539 -18.35 59.43 -16.70
N LYS A 540 -18.37 60.55 -17.44
CA LYS A 540 -19.55 61.42 -17.58
C LYS A 540 -20.64 60.82 -18.47
N ASP A 541 -20.27 60.07 -19.51
CA ASP A 541 -21.23 59.57 -20.52
C ASP A 541 -21.76 58.15 -20.25
N THR A 542 -21.16 57.40 -19.32
CA THR A 542 -21.50 55.97 -19.07
C THR A 542 -22.10 55.66 -17.69
N ASN A 543 -22.26 56.65 -16.80
CA ASN A 543 -22.78 56.49 -15.43
C ASN A 543 -22.00 55.49 -14.53
N LEU A 544 -20.75 55.14 -14.90
CA LEU A 544 -19.89 54.17 -14.20
C LEU A 544 -19.02 54.80 -13.09
N LYS A 545 -19.63 55.57 -12.18
CA LYS A 545 -18.91 56.34 -11.14
C LYS A 545 -18.32 55.51 -9.99
N ASP A 546 -18.76 54.26 -9.82
CA ASP A 546 -18.40 53.41 -8.67
C ASP A 546 -17.29 52.38 -8.96
N TYR A 547 -16.67 52.43 -10.13
CA TYR A 547 -15.63 51.49 -10.54
C TYR A 547 -14.21 52.09 -10.49
N GLN A 548 -13.22 51.30 -10.05
CA GLN A 548 -11.79 51.62 -10.21
C GLN A 548 -11.23 50.89 -11.43
N TYR A 549 -10.42 51.59 -12.23
CA TYR A 549 -9.88 51.09 -13.49
C TYR A 549 -8.37 50.85 -13.35
N VAL A 550 -7.90 49.66 -13.76
CA VAL A 550 -6.47 49.36 -13.88
C VAL A 550 -6.15 49.03 -15.34
N LEU A 551 -5.21 49.79 -15.90
CA LEU A 551 -4.63 49.56 -17.22
C LEU A 551 -3.54 48.49 -17.12
N THR A 552 -3.60 47.47 -17.95
CA THR A 552 -2.53 46.46 -18.03
C THR A 552 -1.86 46.45 -19.41
N ASP A 553 -0.61 45.98 -19.42
CA ASP A 553 0.44 46.24 -20.41
C ASP A 553 0.15 45.79 -21.87
N ARG A 554 0.94 46.32 -22.80
CA ARG A 554 0.84 46.10 -24.25
C ARG A 554 1.70 44.91 -24.68
N PHE A 555 1.15 43.93 -25.40
CA PHE A 555 1.97 42.83 -25.94
C PHE A 555 2.82 43.30 -27.14
N PRO A 556 4.10 42.89 -27.27
CA PRO A 556 4.97 43.37 -28.35
C PRO A 556 4.53 42.98 -29.77
N SER A 557 3.67 41.96 -29.92
CA SER A 557 3.23 41.45 -31.22
C SER A 557 1.78 41.82 -31.59
N THR A 558 1.01 42.39 -30.67
CA THR A 558 -0.36 42.83 -30.92
C THR A 558 -0.60 44.15 -30.19
N ARG A 559 -1.01 45.21 -30.90
CA ARG A 559 -1.28 46.53 -30.30
C ARG A 559 -2.57 46.54 -29.45
N MET A 560 -2.83 45.52 -28.64
CA MET A 560 -3.94 45.45 -27.70
C MET A 560 -3.59 46.11 -26.36
N VAL A 561 -4.59 46.68 -25.69
CA VAL A 561 -4.53 47.19 -24.31
C VAL A 561 -5.73 46.60 -23.57
N ASN A 562 -5.49 45.93 -22.45
CA ASN A 562 -6.57 45.36 -21.63
C ASN A 562 -6.96 46.32 -20.49
N PHE A 563 -8.25 46.37 -20.21
CA PHE A 563 -8.82 47.08 -19.06
C PHE A 563 -9.34 46.07 -18.05
N VAL A 564 -8.96 46.23 -16.78
CA VAL A 564 -9.57 45.51 -15.66
C VAL A 564 -10.39 46.52 -14.86
N ILE A 565 -11.68 46.24 -14.69
CA ILE A 565 -12.62 47.09 -13.97
C ILE A 565 -12.95 46.42 -12.63
N PHE A 566 -12.69 47.11 -11.53
CA PHE A 566 -13.03 46.66 -10.18
C PHE A 566 -14.28 47.39 -9.68
N ASN A 567 -15.21 46.66 -9.08
CA ASN A 567 -16.26 47.24 -8.25
C ASN A 567 -15.68 47.62 -6.88
N LYS A 568 -16.15 48.71 -6.26
CA LYS A 568 -15.69 49.17 -4.94
C LYS A 568 -16.14 48.28 -3.77
N ASP A 569 -17.03 47.33 -4.00
CA ASP A 569 -17.54 46.41 -2.96
C ASP A 569 -16.67 45.12 -2.88
N PRO A 570 -15.93 44.88 -1.79
CA PRO A 570 -14.95 43.79 -1.71
C PRO A 570 -15.56 42.38 -1.74
N ASP A 571 -16.86 42.22 -1.46
CA ASP A 571 -17.53 40.92 -1.39
C ASP A 571 -18.10 40.42 -2.74
N LEU A 572 -17.97 41.21 -3.82
CA LEU A 572 -18.54 40.93 -5.15
C LEU A 572 -17.51 40.97 -6.30
N MET A 573 -16.23 40.66 -6.04
CA MET A 573 -15.20 40.64 -7.09
C MET A 573 -15.45 39.55 -8.16
N THR A 574 -16.16 39.91 -9.22
CA THR A 574 -16.20 39.16 -10.49
C THR A 574 -15.39 39.93 -11.54
N ALA A 575 -14.27 39.36 -11.97
CA ALA A 575 -13.45 39.93 -13.03
C ALA A 575 -14.00 39.51 -14.40
N ASN A 576 -14.64 40.43 -15.13
CA ASN A 576 -15.10 40.18 -16.50
C ASN A 576 -14.02 40.64 -17.50
N TYR A 577 -13.43 39.68 -18.22
CA TYR A 577 -12.50 39.95 -19.33
C TYR A 577 -13.28 40.27 -20.60
N PHE A 578 -13.11 41.47 -21.16
CA PHE A 578 -13.66 41.84 -22.46
C PHE A 578 -12.52 41.94 -23.48
N GLY A 579 -12.47 40.97 -24.41
CA GLY A 579 -11.61 41.04 -25.59
C GLY A 579 -12.42 41.50 -26.81
N VAL A 580 -11.90 42.45 -27.57
CA VAL A 580 -12.45 42.85 -28.88
C VAL A 580 -11.44 42.48 -29.97
N SER A 581 -11.83 41.57 -30.87
CA SER A 581 -11.16 41.20 -32.13
C SER A 581 -11.88 41.93 -33.30
N ASP A 582 -11.35 42.24 -34.48
CA ASP A 582 -10.09 42.01 -35.19
C ASP A 582 -10.12 42.93 -36.44
N LEU A 583 -8.98 43.39 -36.95
CA LEU A 583 -8.79 43.69 -38.39
C LEU A 583 -7.33 43.39 -38.77
N LYS A 584 -7.13 42.40 -39.65
CA LYS A 584 -5.88 42.16 -40.37
C LYS A 584 -6.01 42.72 -41.78
N GLU A 585 -5.00 43.46 -42.23
CA GLU A 585 -4.62 43.46 -43.64
C GLU A 585 -3.39 42.56 -43.83
N SER A 586 -3.50 41.72 -44.86
CA SER A 586 -2.44 40.89 -45.42
C SER A 586 -1.74 41.65 -46.55
N LYS A 587 -0.46 41.35 -46.77
CA LYS A 587 0.06 40.84 -48.06
C LYS A 587 1.55 40.54 -47.96
N GLY A 588 1.91 39.33 -48.37
CA GLY A 588 3.26 38.78 -48.37
C GLY A 588 3.26 37.29 -48.69
N ASP A 589 2.75 36.97 -49.88
CA ASP A 589 2.90 35.77 -50.71
C ASP A 589 3.43 34.45 -50.09
N ILE A 590 2.57 33.42 -50.01
CA ILE A 590 2.99 32.02 -49.91
C ILE A 590 2.11 31.17 -50.83
N SER A 591 2.10 31.47 -52.12
CA SER A 591 1.73 30.45 -53.11
C SER A 591 2.92 29.51 -53.33
N GLY A 592 2.83 28.27 -52.85
CA GLY A 592 3.75 27.20 -53.26
C GLY A 592 4.17 26.19 -52.20
N LEU A 593 3.24 25.58 -51.44
CA LEU A 593 3.52 24.34 -50.70
C LEU A 593 2.28 23.44 -50.66
N GLU A 594 1.92 22.86 -51.82
CA GLU A 594 1.16 21.61 -51.84
C GLU A 594 2.12 20.46 -51.44
N GLY A 595 1.98 19.94 -50.21
CA GLY A 595 2.75 18.79 -49.77
C GLY A 595 2.53 18.42 -48.30
N SER A 596 1.99 17.22 -48.08
CA SER A 596 1.68 16.59 -46.79
C SER A 596 2.74 16.82 -45.69
N PHE A 597 2.32 17.29 -44.51
CA PHE A 597 3.15 17.56 -43.32
C PHE A 597 3.54 16.31 -42.49
N LYS A 598 3.52 15.12 -43.09
CA LYS A 598 3.86 13.86 -42.41
C LYS A 598 5.39 13.67 -42.41
N ASN A 599 5.98 13.37 -41.24
CA ASN A 599 7.42 13.12 -41.04
C ASN A 599 8.37 14.29 -41.33
N LYS A 600 7.94 15.55 -41.14
CA LYS A 600 8.87 16.71 -41.12
C LYS A 600 9.38 16.97 -39.70
N THR A 601 10.69 17.16 -39.58
CA THR A 601 11.39 17.57 -38.36
C THR A 601 11.42 19.09 -38.28
N PHE A 602 10.96 19.65 -37.17
CA PHE A 602 11.00 21.09 -36.88
C PHE A 602 11.95 21.35 -35.72
N THR A 603 12.82 22.35 -35.86
CA THR A 603 13.77 22.76 -34.83
C THR A 603 13.31 24.07 -34.21
N LEU A 604 13.19 24.08 -32.89
CA LEU A 604 12.83 25.25 -32.10
C LEU A 604 14.04 26.16 -31.87
N SER A 605 13.80 27.40 -31.48
CA SER A 605 14.83 28.42 -31.25
C SER A 605 15.82 28.11 -30.12
N ASP A 606 15.55 27.08 -29.31
CA ASP A 606 16.45 26.55 -28.27
C ASP A 606 17.29 25.35 -28.75
N GLY A 607 17.16 24.96 -30.02
CA GLY A 607 17.93 23.89 -30.66
C GLY A 607 17.31 22.49 -30.55
N SER A 608 16.20 22.33 -29.81
CA SER A 608 15.48 21.06 -29.77
C SER A 608 14.67 20.83 -31.05
N SER A 609 14.45 19.58 -31.46
CA SER A 609 13.67 19.27 -32.66
C SER A 609 12.68 18.14 -32.47
N PHE A 610 11.52 18.24 -33.14
CA PHE A 610 10.48 17.21 -33.10
C PHE A 610 9.94 16.88 -34.49
N VAL A 611 9.46 15.65 -34.66
CA VAL A 611 8.97 15.12 -35.95
C VAL A 611 7.46 14.95 -35.91
N SER A 612 6.77 15.58 -36.86
CA SER A 612 5.31 15.48 -37.03
C SER A 612 4.87 14.04 -37.36
N LYS A 613 4.10 13.40 -36.46
CA LYS A 613 3.36 12.15 -36.72
C LYS A 613 1.85 12.35 -36.49
N GLU A 614 1.10 12.06 -37.56
CA GLU A 614 -0.35 11.97 -37.77
C GLU A 614 -1.35 12.53 -36.73
N LYS A 615 -1.92 13.70 -37.09
CA LYS A 615 -3.17 14.38 -36.63
C LYS A 615 -3.03 15.35 -35.43
N PRO A 616 -3.40 16.65 -35.59
CA PRO A 616 -3.45 17.60 -34.49
C PRO A 616 -4.80 17.54 -33.76
N ILE A 617 -4.74 17.31 -32.46
CA ILE A 617 -5.79 17.62 -31.48
C ILE A 617 -5.37 18.96 -30.84
N PHE A 618 -6.26 19.95 -30.77
CA PHE A 618 -5.99 21.21 -30.07
C PHE A 618 -6.68 21.20 -28.72
N THR A 619 -5.87 21.35 -27.67
CA THR A 619 -6.28 21.65 -26.29
C THR A 619 -5.92 23.10 -25.99
N PHE A 620 -6.88 23.89 -25.52
CA PHE A 620 -6.65 25.24 -25.01
C PHE A 620 -6.46 25.20 -23.49
N GLU A 621 -5.70 26.15 -22.93
CA GLU A 621 -5.33 26.17 -21.51
C GLU A 621 -6.49 26.43 -20.53
N ASP A 622 -7.71 26.63 -21.02
CA ASP A 622 -8.95 26.65 -20.24
C ASP A 622 -9.69 25.30 -20.22
N GLY A 623 -9.11 24.24 -20.80
CA GLY A 623 -9.71 22.91 -20.88
C GLY A 623 -10.66 22.70 -22.07
N THR A 624 -10.75 23.66 -23.00
CA THR A 624 -11.57 23.53 -24.21
C THR A 624 -10.87 22.67 -25.28
N PHE A 625 -11.64 21.81 -25.95
CA PHE A 625 -11.16 20.98 -27.06
C PHE A 625 -11.83 21.38 -28.38
N ALA A 626 -11.07 21.36 -29.49
CA ALA A 626 -11.61 21.53 -30.84
C ALA A 626 -11.15 20.39 -31.76
N SER A 627 -12.09 19.78 -32.49
CA SER A 627 -11.80 18.81 -33.54
C SER A 627 -12.38 19.28 -34.88
N VAL A 628 -11.60 19.19 -35.94
CA VAL A 628 -12.05 19.52 -37.30
C VAL A 628 -12.42 18.23 -38.03
N GLU A 629 -13.69 18.08 -38.40
CA GLU A 629 -14.13 17.02 -39.29
C GLU A 629 -14.29 17.52 -40.73
N LYS A 630 -14.23 16.58 -41.69
CA LYS A 630 -13.89 16.74 -43.12
C LYS A 630 -14.72 17.74 -43.95
N ASN A 631 -15.73 18.38 -43.35
CA ASN A 631 -16.67 19.28 -44.04
C ASN A 631 -16.59 20.75 -43.54
N ARG A 632 -15.46 21.18 -42.97
CA ARG A 632 -15.15 22.58 -42.58
C ARG A 632 -16.10 23.24 -41.56
N ASN A 633 -16.84 22.46 -40.78
CA ASN A 633 -17.56 22.97 -39.62
C ASN A 633 -16.67 22.86 -38.37
N ILE A 634 -16.61 23.92 -37.57
CA ILE A 634 -15.93 23.96 -36.26
C ILE A 634 -17.01 23.99 -35.18
N TYR A 635 -16.93 23.06 -34.22
CA TYR A 635 -17.84 23.00 -33.09
C TYR A 635 -17.14 23.48 -31.81
N PHE A 636 -17.81 24.34 -31.04
CA PHE A 636 -17.38 24.80 -29.71
C PHE A 636 -18.44 24.44 -28.67
N SER A 637 -18.01 24.10 -27.45
CA SER A 637 -18.89 23.82 -26.30
C SER A 637 -18.45 24.70 -25.13
N PHE A 638 -19.40 25.40 -24.48
CA PHE A 638 -19.14 26.33 -23.36
C PHE A 638 -19.88 25.92 -22.08
N ASN A 639 -19.32 26.27 -20.91
CA ASN A 639 -19.83 25.96 -19.57
C ASN A 639 -20.93 26.97 -19.13
N PRO A 640 -22.13 26.55 -18.70
CA PRO A 640 -23.27 27.47 -18.54
C PRO A 640 -23.55 27.85 -17.08
N LEU A 641 -23.05 29.00 -16.61
CA LEU A 641 -23.57 29.67 -15.41
C LEU A 641 -23.54 31.20 -15.61
N ALA A 642 -24.66 31.86 -15.29
CA ALA A 642 -24.97 33.31 -15.35
C ALA A 642 -25.61 33.84 -16.66
N VAL A 643 -26.91 33.58 -16.83
CA VAL A 643 -27.79 34.24 -17.82
C VAL A 643 -28.90 34.97 -17.07
N SER A 644 -28.85 36.29 -16.98
CA SER A 644 -30.05 37.13 -16.84
C SER A 644 -29.82 38.65 -16.99
N GLU A 645 -28.61 39.19 -16.78
CA GLU A 645 -28.42 40.66 -16.80
C GLU A 645 -27.64 41.20 -18.02
N THR A 646 -27.23 40.34 -18.96
CA THR A 646 -26.50 40.75 -20.18
C THR A 646 -27.39 41.25 -21.32
N GLN A 647 -28.71 41.07 -21.27
CA GLN A 647 -29.61 41.42 -22.39
C GLN A 647 -29.73 42.94 -22.63
N GLU A 648 -29.52 43.77 -21.61
CA GLU A 648 -29.65 45.22 -21.73
C GLU A 648 -28.35 45.86 -22.28
N PHE A 649 -27.19 45.30 -21.91
CA PHE A 649 -25.89 45.65 -22.49
C PHE A 649 -25.84 45.37 -24.00
N PHE A 650 -26.36 44.22 -24.44
CA PHE A 650 -26.37 43.88 -25.87
C PHE A 650 -27.30 44.78 -26.69
N LYS A 651 -28.44 45.24 -26.16
CA LYS A 651 -29.33 46.20 -26.86
C LYS A 651 -28.69 47.57 -27.09
N VAL A 652 -27.87 48.04 -26.15
CA VAL A 652 -27.15 49.32 -26.28
C VAL A 652 -26.01 49.22 -27.28
N LEU A 653 -25.25 48.11 -27.25
CA LEU A 653 -24.20 47.82 -28.22
C LEU A 653 -24.77 47.64 -29.65
N GLU A 654 -25.94 47.01 -29.76
CA GLU A 654 -26.69 46.81 -31.01
C GLU A 654 -27.11 48.15 -31.62
N SER A 655 -27.55 49.13 -30.82
CA SER A 655 -27.87 50.49 -31.31
C SER A 655 -26.64 51.30 -31.77
N TYR A 656 -25.49 51.12 -31.11
CA TYR A 656 -24.25 51.86 -31.41
C TYR A 656 -23.52 51.31 -32.65
N LEU A 657 -23.58 49.99 -32.87
CA LEU A 657 -23.02 49.32 -34.05
C LEU A 657 -23.89 49.51 -35.30
N TYR A 658 -25.22 49.61 -35.15
CA TYR A 658 -26.16 49.84 -36.25
C TYR A 658 -26.05 51.26 -36.87
N GLU A 659 -25.75 52.28 -36.05
CA GLU A 659 -25.47 53.64 -36.53
C GLU A 659 -24.07 53.76 -37.18
N SER A 660 -23.07 53.01 -36.67
CA SER A 660 -21.68 53.06 -37.17
C SER A 660 -21.47 52.33 -38.52
N LEU A 661 -22.40 51.44 -38.91
CA LEU A 661 -22.31 50.65 -40.15
C LEU A 661 -23.12 51.23 -41.32
N LYS A 662 -23.82 52.36 -41.13
CA LYS A 662 -24.60 53.04 -42.18
C LYS A 662 -23.74 53.84 -43.18
N SER A 663 -22.42 53.85 -43.02
CA SER A 663 -21.50 54.60 -43.88
C SER A 663 -20.24 53.81 -44.23
N LEU A 664 -20.38 52.52 -44.57
CA LEU A 664 -19.28 51.77 -45.18
C LEU A 664 -19.41 51.85 -46.71
N GLU A 665 -18.78 52.85 -47.33
CA GLU A 665 -18.55 52.83 -48.78
C GLU A 665 -17.33 51.95 -49.07
N ILE A 666 -17.51 50.89 -49.86
CA ILE A 666 -16.42 50.02 -50.32
C ILE A 666 -16.04 50.45 -51.74
N GLU A 667 -14.83 50.97 -51.93
CA GLU A 667 -14.26 51.21 -53.26
C GLU A 667 -13.63 49.92 -53.80
N CYS A 668 -14.10 49.45 -54.95
CA CYS A 668 -13.55 48.30 -55.67
C CYS A 668 -12.80 48.82 -56.91
N PRO A 669 -11.45 48.72 -57.00
CA PRO A 669 -10.67 49.49 -57.99
C PRO A 669 -10.81 49.08 -59.47
N GLU A 670 -11.58 48.04 -59.83
CA GLU A 670 -11.63 47.51 -61.21
C GLU A 670 -13.03 47.39 -61.84
N TYR A 671 -14.11 47.88 -61.20
CA TYR A 671 -15.46 47.88 -61.80
C TYR A 671 -16.19 49.18 -61.45
N THR A 672 -16.60 49.96 -62.46
CA THR A 672 -16.98 51.37 -62.35
C THR A 672 -18.43 51.66 -61.96
N ASN A 673 -19.26 50.68 -61.59
CA ASN A 673 -20.63 50.96 -61.17
C ASN A 673 -20.94 50.34 -59.80
N LYS A 674 -21.33 51.23 -58.86
CA LYS A 674 -21.79 50.92 -57.50
C LYS A 674 -23.21 50.34 -57.56
N GLU A 675 -23.42 49.10 -57.11
CA GLU A 675 -24.74 48.60 -56.71
C GLU A 675 -24.69 47.98 -55.31
N SER A 676 -25.68 48.29 -54.49
CA SER A 676 -25.82 47.91 -53.08
C SER A 676 -26.32 46.47 -52.92
N ILE A 677 -25.74 45.70 -51.99
CA ILE A 677 -26.17 44.33 -51.65
C ILE A 677 -27.02 44.37 -50.37
N ASP A 678 -28.24 43.83 -50.42
CA ASP A 678 -29.19 43.78 -49.32
C ASP A 678 -29.14 42.41 -48.60
N ILE A 679 -28.43 42.33 -47.48
CA ILE A 679 -28.36 41.11 -46.65
C ILE A 679 -29.52 41.12 -45.63
N LYS A 680 -30.32 40.05 -45.58
CA LYS A 680 -31.33 39.84 -44.52
C LYS A 680 -30.95 38.71 -43.57
N ILE A 681 -31.00 39.00 -42.27
CA ILE A 681 -30.67 38.09 -41.17
C ILE A 681 -31.93 37.77 -40.37
N GLY A 682 -32.15 36.48 -40.05
CA GLY A 682 -33.24 36.02 -39.20
C GLY A 682 -32.76 35.06 -38.10
N PHE A 683 -33.35 35.18 -36.90
CA PHE A 683 -32.95 34.43 -35.70
C PHE A 683 -33.96 33.32 -35.35
N LEU A 684 -33.45 32.14 -34.99
CA LEU A 684 -34.27 31.03 -34.48
C LEU A 684 -34.19 30.95 -32.96
N ARG A 685 -35.30 30.54 -32.33
CA ARG A 685 -35.55 30.53 -30.88
C ARG A 685 -34.56 29.71 -30.02
N ASN A 686 -33.60 29.05 -30.62
CA ASN A 686 -32.62 28.20 -29.94
C ASN A 686 -31.21 28.82 -29.94
N GLY A 687 -31.10 30.13 -30.23
CA GLY A 687 -29.85 30.88 -30.14
C GLY A 687 -28.94 30.80 -31.37
N TYR A 688 -29.47 30.39 -32.53
CA TYR A 688 -28.71 30.34 -33.79
C TYR A 688 -29.17 31.42 -34.78
N ILE A 689 -28.21 31.96 -35.56
CA ILE A 689 -28.41 32.94 -36.63
C ILE A 689 -28.31 32.25 -37.99
N LYS A 690 -29.21 32.56 -38.92
CA LYS A 690 -29.11 32.14 -40.32
C LYS A 690 -29.06 33.38 -41.23
N ILE A 691 -28.07 33.43 -42.12
CA ILE A 691 -27.90 34.49 -43.12
C ILE A 691 -28.11 33.87 -44.50
N TYR A 692 -28.88 34.53 -45.37
CA TYR A 692 -29.02 34.18 -46.78
C TYR A 692 -28.31 35.21 -47.63
N ASP A 693 -27.54 34.77 -48.64
CA ASP A 693 -27.29 35.60 -49.81
C ASP A 693 -27.06 34.77 -51.07
N ASN A 694 -27.47 35.30 -52.23
CA ASN A 694 -27.17 34.80 -53.58
C ASN A 694 -26.57 35.99 -54.35
N PHE A 695 -25.32 35.88 -54.78
CA PHE A 695 -24.72 36.88 -55.67
C PHE A 695 -25.19 36.62 -57.11
N TYR A 696 -25.29 37.67 -57.92
CA TYR A 696 -25.41 37.55 -59.37
C TYR A 696 -24.37 38.47 -59.98
N TYR A 697 -23.60 38.01 -60.96
CA TYR A 697 -22.70 38.86 -61.72
C TYR A 697 -23.09 38.87 -63.20
N THR A 698 -23.00 40.04 -63.83
CA THR A 698 -23.23 40.21 -65.27
C THR A 698 -21.94 40.71 -65.91
N LYS A 699 -21.41 39.98 -66.90
CA LYS A 699 -20.29 40.46 -67.72
C LYS A 699 -20.68 40.33 -69.19
N ASP A 700 -20.58 41.44 -69.92
CA ASP A 700 -20.91 41.56 -71.35
C ASP A 700 -22.33 41.07 -71.73
N GLY A 701 -23.31 41.38 -70.88
CA GLY A 701 -24.74 41.14 -71.15
C GLY A 701 -25.29 39.76 -70.78
N ASN A 702 -24.50 38.87 -70.17
CA ASN A 702 -25.00 37.63 -69.58
C ASN A 702 -24.79 37.60 -68.06
N THR A 703 -25.87 37.32 -67.32
CA THR A 703 -25.88 37.21 -65.85
C THR A 703 -25.75 35.74 -65.42
N SER A 704 -24.92 35.44 -64.43
CA SER A 704 -24.82 34.15 -63.75
C SER A 704 -24.88 34.32 -62.23
N ILE A 705 -25.39 33.31 -61.53
CA ILE A 705 -25.44 33.21 -60.05
C ILE A 705 -24.06 32.87 -59.52
#